data_AF-A0A1Q3ATA1-F1
#
_entry.id   AF-A0A1Q3ATA1-F1
#
_cell.length_a   1.000
_cell.length_b   1.000
_cell.length_c   1.000
_cell.angle_alpha   90.00
_cell.angle_beta   90.00
_cell.angle_gamma   90.00
#
_symmetry.space_group_name_H-M   'P 1'
#
loop_
_entity.id
_entity.type
_entity.pdbx_description
1 polymer ?
#
loop_
_entity_poly.entity_id
_entity_poly.type
_entity_poly.pdbx_seq_one_letter_code
_entity_poly.pdbx_strand_id
1 'polypeptide(L)'
;WRKAMEEEIQALEHNNTWDMVSLPTDKSAIGCKWVYAVKVNPDGSIARLKTRLVAKGYAQVYGVDYSDTFSPVAKLSSIRLLVSLAAIHHWPLYQLDVKNTFLNGDLHEDVYMEQPPGFVAQGESNKVCKLKRSLYGLKQSPRAWFGRFTDVVLSFGLSRCDSDHSVFYRQSHTGKIVLIVCVDDIVITDDQVGISALKIHFQQKFQTKDLGRLKYFLGIEVATSHKGISLSQRKYIIDLLEEIGMLGSKPVDTPMDPNVKLTVEDGEPLNDPEKYRRLVGKLNYLIVTRPDIAFSVSMVISQFMSAPCTTHWQAVLHIVRYLKGAPSRGLIFRDRGHLHIAGYSDPDCLEVTGYSDADWAGCLVDRWSTSGYCVFLGGNLVSWKSKKQSVVSRSSVEAVYCVMANVTRELQWIHMLLTEIGFSVTRQSTLHYDNQSAMHIASNSVFHERTKHIEVDCYFVCEKVNCGEHRLVYTRSEEQLADIFTKPLRSGRMSYIYHHLSGLIPSSLANIGSIRFLDLSHNSLSGPVPDNLFRSCSSLVYLSLAGNTLSGPVPNTLSRCLSLNSLDLSDNHFSSIPDFVTGIWSLTRLRTLNLSHNSLSGPVPEGVLALHNLEELLLRGNQFSGPLPIDIGLCPHLNRVDFSKNLFTGAVPESVQRLNSMAYFSVSNNMLTGRLPVGGVFQSLDQSALQGNLGICSPLLKGPCKMNVPKPLVLDPNAYTNQNDAHRQRNEAAYPTRLHRQIFLSVSAITAISAAILIVCGVIVISLLNVSARRKLAFVENALESVFSSSLSSGSLATGKLILFDSRSSPDCISNPESLLNKAAEIGEGVFGTVYKVSLGNQGAVVSIKKLVTSNIIEYPEDFSREVRVLGKARHPNLISLTGYYWTPQMQLLVSEYAANGSLQAKLHERIPSTPPLSWPNRFNIILGTAKGLAHLHSFRPPIIHYNIKPSNILLDENLNPKISDFGLARLLTKPDKHVIISRFQSALGYVAPEVACQSLRVNEKCDIYGFGILILELVTGRRPVEYGQVNVVILSEQVSTLLEQGNVLDFVDPSLEEYPEDEVLPVLKLALVCTSQIPSSRPSMAEVVQILQLIKTPVPERKEIF
;
A
#
# COMPACT_ATOMS: atom_id res chain seq x y z
N TRP A 1 30.83 -43.93 -27.67
CA TRP A 1 29.38 -43.79 -27.97
C TRP A 1 28.59 -45.06 -27.71
N ARG A 2 28.93 -46.24 -28.27
CA ARG A 2 28.22 -47.51 -28.00
C ARG A 2 28.06 -47.83 -26.50
N LYS A 3 29.16 -47.75 -25.74
CA LYS A 3 29.13 -47.93 -24.28
C LYS A 3 28.14 -46.99 -23.57
N ALA A 4 28.03 -45.73 -24.00
CA ALA A 4 27.07 -44.79 -23.43
C ALA A 4 25.61 -45.15 -23.80
N MET A 5 25.38 -45.71 -25.00
CA MET A 5 24.07 -46.20 -25.42
C MET A 5 23.65 -47.41 -24.58
N GLU A 6 24.58 -48.33 -24.32
CA GLU A 6 24.37 -49.47 -23.42
C GLU A 6 24.04 -49.01 -21.98
N GLU A 7 24.79 -48.04 -21.45
CA GLU A 7 24.51 -47.43 -20.13
C GLU A 7 23.11 -46.81 -20.05
N GLU A 8 22.64 -46.15 -21.11
CA GLU A 8 21.29 -45.57 -21.17
C GLU A 8 20.20 -46.65 -21.26
N ILE A 9 20.39 -47.70 -22.07
CA ILE A 9 19.45 -48.83 -22.16
C ILE A 9 19.36 -49.57 -20.83
N GLN A 10 20.50 -49.84 -20.18
CA GLN A 10 20.51 -50.46 -18.84
C GLN A 10 19.74 -49.61 -17.81
N ALA A 11 19.84 -48.28 -17.89
CA ALA A 11 19.05 -47.39 -17.04
C ALA A 11 17.55 -47.44 -17.36
N LEU A 12 17.16 -47.61 -18.62
CA LEU A 12 15.76 -47.76 -19.05
C LEU A 12 15.17 -49.11 -18.60
N GLU A 13 15.95 -50.19 -18.70
CA GLU A 13 15.58 -51.53 -18.23
C GLU A 13 15.46 -51.58 -16.71
N HIS A 14 16.42 -51.01 -15.98
CA HIS A 14 16.40 -50.95 -14.52
C HIS A 14 15.17 -50.23 -13.96
N ASN A 15 14.68 -49.21 -14.68
CA ASN A 15 13.48 -48.46 -14.29
C ASN A 15 12.17 -49.09 -14.76
N ASN A 16 12.20 -50.26 -15.42
CA ASN A 16 11.03 -50.92 -16.03
C ASN A 16 10.24 -49.95 -16.92
N THR A 17 10.94 -49.25 -17.82
CA THR A 17 10.38 -48.12 -18.58
C THR A 17 9.24 -48.54 -19.51
N TRP A 18 9.29 -49.76 -20.05
CA TRP A 18 8.31 -50.25 -21.02
C TRP A 18 8.09 -51.76 -20.92
N ASP A 19 6.93 -52.21 -21.41
CA ASP A 19 6.62 -53.62 -21.67
C ASP A 19 6.58 -53.86 -23.19
N MET A 20 6.98 -55.06 -23.62
CA MET A 20 6.89 -55.47 -25.02
C MET A 20 5.51 -56.06 -25.33
N VAL A 21 4.74 -55.41 -26.21
CA VAL A 21 3.39 -55.82 -26.60
C VAL A 21 3.16 -55.71 -28.11
N SER A 22 2.17 -56.44 -28.62
CA SER A 22 1.67 -56.25 -29.99
C SER A 22 0.88 -54.95 -30.10
N LEU A 23 1.06 -54.20 -31.19
CA LEU A 23 0.35 -52.95 -31.42
C LEU A 23 -1.17 -53.21 -31.56
N PRO A 24 -2.04 -52.58 -30.75
CA PRO A 24 -3.48 -52.64 -30.93
C PRO A 24 -3.92 -52.02 -32.26
N THR A 25 -5.01 -52.51 -32.87
CA THR A 25 -5.51 -52.03 -34.18
C THR A 25 -5.89 -50.55 -34.21
N ASP A 26 -6.15 -49.96 -33.04
CA ASP A 26 -6.71 -48.62 -32.91
C ASP A 26 -5.67 -47.57 -32.46
N LYS A 27 -4.39 -47.96 -32.37
CA LYS A 27 -3.29 -47.13 -31.84
C LYS A 27 -2.09 -47.11 -32.77
N SER A 28 -1.43 -45.96 -32.88
CA SER A 28 -0.20 -45.77 -33.65
C SER A 28 1.05 -45.76 -32.76
N ALA A 29 2.14 -46.37 -33.22
CA ALA A 29 3.42 -46.31 -32.52
C ALA A 29 4.19 -45.03 -32.86
N ILE A 30 4.83 -44.43 -31.86
CA ILE A 30 5.67 -43.25 -32.00
C ILE A 30 7.11 -43.67 -32.21
N GLY A 31 7.80 -43.12 -33.21
CA GLY A 31 9.21 -43.42 -33.42
C GLY A 31 10.13 -42.83 -32.35
N CYS A 32 11.36 -43.32 -32.26
CA CYS A 32 12.38 -42.80 -31.34
C CYS A 32 13.69 -42.44 -32.07
N LYS A 33 14.57 -41.68 -31.42
CA LYS A 33 15.88 -41.25 -31.95
C LYS A 33 16.92 -41.15 -30.83
N TRP A 34 18.17 -41.46 -31.17
CA TRP A 34 19.32 -41.22 -30.31
C TRP A 34 19.83 -39.78 -30.42
N VAL A 35 20.04 -39.14 -29.26
CA VAL A 35 20.67 -37.82 -29.14
C VAL A 35 22.02 -37.98 -28.44
N TYR A 36 23.06 -37.43 -29.06
CA TYR A 36 24.45 -37.54 -28.62
C TYR A 36 24.97 -36.20 -28.14
N ALA A 37 25.59 -36.15 -26.96
CA ALA A 37 26.19 -34.95 -26.40
C ALA A 37 27.55 -35.25 -25.76
N VAL A 38 28.58 -34.49 -26.15
CA VAL A 38 29.90 -34.56 -25.52
C VAL A 38 29.91 -33.63 -24.31
N LYS A 39 30.20 -34.16 -23.12
CA LYS A 39 30.42 -33.33 -21.93
C LYS A 39 31.92 -33.18 -21.76
N VAL A 40 32.37 -31.93 -21.72
CA VAL A 40 33.78 -31.55 -21.51
C VAL A 40 34.00 -31.05 -20.08
N ASN A 41 35.19 -31.29 -19.56
CA ASN A 41 35.69 -30.74 -18.33
C ASN A 41 36.03 -29.24 -18.52
N PRO A 42 36.25 -28.47 -17.43
CA PRO A 42 36.61 -27.06 -17.52
C PRO A 42 37.92 -26.77 -18.28
N ASP A 43 38.80 -27.77 -18.38
CA ASP A 43 40.07 -27.74 -19.12
C ASP A 43 39.90 -28.07 -20.62
N GLY A 44 38.68 -28.34 -21.08
CA GLY A 44 38.37 -28.71 -22.46
C GLY A 44 38.54 -30.21 -22.77
N SER A 45 38.99 -31.04 -21.84
CA SER A 45 39.09 -32.50 -22.02
C SER A 45 37.70 -33.15 -22.01
N ILE A 46 37.53 -34.29 -22.69
CA ILE A 46 36.24 -34.99 -22.72
C ILE A 46 35.99 -35.64 -21.35
N ALA A 47 35.02 -35.11 -20.60
CA ALA A 47 34.60 -35.64 -19.30
C ALA A 47 33.78 -36.93 -19.44
N ARG A 48 32.78 -36.92 -20.34
CA ARG A 48 31.96 -38.10 -20.66
C ARG A 48 31.21 -37.93 -21.98
N LEU A 49 30.92 -39.05 -22.63
CA LEU A 49 29.98 -39.11 -23.75
C LEU A 49 28.60 -39.42 -23.21
N LYS A 50 27.62 -38.55 -23.44
CA LYS A 50 26.24 -38.70 -22.96
C LYS A 50 25.33 -39.01 -24.14
N THR A 51 24.61 -40.12 -24.07
CA THR A 51 23.58 -40.49 -25.06
C THR A 51 22.24 -40.56 -24.38
N ARG A 52 21.19 -40.16 -25.10
CA ARG A 52 19.80 -40.26 -24.63
C ARG A 52 18.93 -40.84 -25.72
N LEU A 53 18.05 -41.75 -25.35
CA LEU A 53 16.95 -42.17 -26.20
C LEU A 53 15.81 -41.15 -26.04
N VAL A 54 15.32 -40.61 -27.16
CA VAL A 54 14.30 -39.56 -27.18
C VAL A 54 13.15 -40.01 -28.06
N ALA A 55 11.92 -39.97 -27.53
CA ALA A 55 10.70 -40.22 -28.29
C ALA A 55 10.40 -39.04 -29.21
N LYS A 56 9.86 -39.30 -30.41
CA LYS A 56 9.43 -38.28 -31.37
C LYS A 56 8.08 -37.69 -30.98
N GLY A 57 8.01 -36.96 -29.86
CA GLY A 57 6.74 -36.44 -29.33
C GLY A 57 6.01 -35.43 -30.21
N TYR A 58 6.63 -34.88 -31.26
CA TYR A 58 5.90 -34.09 -32.26
C TYR A 58 4.85 -34.92 -33.03
N ALA A 59 4.99 -36.25 -33.08
CA ALA A 59 4.02 -37.15 -33.68
C ALA A 59 2.84 -37.48 -32.75
N GLN A 60 2.87 -37.05 -31.47
CA GLN A 60 1.78 -37.31 -30.53
C GLN A 60 0.55 -36.44 -30.81
N VAL A 61 -0.62 -37.06 -30.69
CA VAL A 61 -1.94 -36.45 -30.91
C VAL A 61 -2.66 -36.19 -29.57
N TYR A 62 -3.11 -34.94 -29.38
CA TYR A 62 -3.90 -34.53 -28.21
C TYR A 62 -5.24 -35.28 -28.16
N GLY A 63 -5.61 -35.79 -26.98
CA GLY A 63 -6.82 -36.59 -26.76
C GLY A 63 -6.69 -38.09 -27.06
N VAL A 64 -5.58 -38.52 -27.68
CA VAL A 64 -5.30 -39.93 -27.99
C VAL A 64 -4.07 -40.43 -27.23
N ASP A 65 -2.96 -39.69 -27.30
CA ASP A 65 -1.67 -40.05 -26.69
C ASP A 65 -1.36 -39.27 -25.41
N TYR A 66 -2.02 -38.12 -25.22
CA TYR A 66 -1.90 -37.28 -24.03
C TYR A 66 -3.12 -36.36 -23.88
N SER A 67 -3.46 -36.04 -22.63
CA SER A 67 -4.44 -35.00 -22.27
C SER A 67 -3.71 -33.71 -21.88
N ASP A 68 -3.26 -33.56 -20.63
CA ASP A 68 -2.57 -32.34 -20.19
C ASP A 68 -1.06 -32.49 -20.09
N THR A 69 -0.35 -31.46 -20.53
CA THR A 69 1.13 -31.40 -20.58
C THR A 69 1.71 -30.38 -19.61
N PHE A 70 0.86 -29.67 -18.86
CA PHE A 70 1.30 -28.55 -18.02
C PHE A 70 2.18 -29.05 -16.86
N SER A 71 3.37 -28.48 -16.75
CA SER A 71 4.28 -28.66 -15.61
C SER A 71 4.75 -27.29 -15.17
N PRO A 72 4.71 -26.98 -13.86
CA PRO A 72 5.32 -25.78 -13.32
C PRO A 72 6.81 -25.71 -13.66
N VAL A 73 7.29 -24.49 -13.95
CA VAL A 73 8.71 -24.18 -14.15
C VAL A 73 9.04 -23.03 -13.21
N ALA A 74 10.09 -23.18 -12.40
CA ALA A 74 10.44 -22.15 -11.43
C ALA A 74 10.77 -20.84 -12.14
N LYS A 75 10.22 -19.74 -11.62
CA LYS A 75 10.55 -18.42 -12.13
C LYS A 75 11.98 -18.06 -11.70
N LEU A 76 12.75 -17.46 -12.61
CA LEU A 76 14.06 -16.92 -12.30
C LEU A 76 14.01 -15.81 -11.24
N SER A 77 12.88 -15.11 -11.11
CA SER A 77 12.65 -14.16 -10.02
C SER A 77 12.53 -14.87 -8.66
N SER A 78 11.91 -16.05 -8.59
CA SER A 78 11.83 -16.87 -7.36
C SER A 78 13.22 -17.33 -6.90
N ILE A 79 14.07 -17.74 -7.85
CA ILE A 79 15.46 -18.12 -7.56
C ILE A 79 16.25 -16.92 -7.03
N ARG A 80 16.14 -15.74 -7.67
CA ARG A 80 16.81 -14.52 -7.21
C ARG A 80 16.31 -14.07 -5.84
N LEU A 81 15.01 -14.21 -5.57
CA LEU A 81 14.42 -13.94 -4.27
C LEU A 81 15.00 -14.88 -3.20
N LEU A 82 15.13 -16.18 -3.50
CA LEU A 82 15.78 -17.15 -2.60
C LEU A 82 17.25 -16.80 -2.34
N VAL A 83 18.00 -16.44 -3.38
CA VAL A 83 19.42 -16.02 -3.25
C VAL A 83 19.53 -14.74 -2.42
N SER A 84 18.58 -13.81 -2.58
CA SER A 84 18.51 -12.60 -1.76
C SER A 84 18.24 -12.92 -0.30
N LEU A 85 17.26 -13.78 0.00
CA LEU A 85 16.97 -14.24 1.36
C LEU A 85 18.18 -14.95 1.98
N ALA A 86 18.85 -15.82 1.22
CA ALA A 86 20.05 -16.49 1.67
C ALA A 86 21.22 -15.52 1.92
N ALA A 87 21.33 -14.44 1.14
CA ALA A 87 22.32 -13.40 1.36
C ALA A 87 22.03 -12.54 2.61
N ILE A 88 20.75 -12.23 2.87
CA ILE A 88 20.30 -11.44 4.02
C ILE A 88 20.43 -12.22 5.33
N HIS A 89 19.96 -13.48 5.35
CA HIS A 89 20.00 -14.33 6.55
C HIS A 89 21.28 -15.20 6.66
N HIS A 90 22.24 -15.00 5.76
CA HIS A 90 23.49 -15.77 5.68
C HIS A 90 23.31 -17.29 5.59
N TRP A 91 22.27 -17.75 4.90
CA TRP A 91 21.97 -19.18 4.74
C TRP A 91 22.87 -19.84 3.68
N PRO A 92 23.33 -21.08 3.93
CA PRO A 92 24.06 -21.85 2.93
C PRO A 92 23.13 -22.37 1.82
N LEU A 93 23.52 -22.12 0.56
CA LEU A 93 22.85 -22.68 -0.61
C LEU A 93 23.47 -24.02 -1.02
N TYR A 94 22.65 -25.06 -1.11
CA TYR A 94 23.04 -26.39 -1.58
C TYR A 94 22.35 -26.76 -2.89
N GLN A 95 23.01 -27.61 -3.69
CA GLN A 95 22.49 -28.10 -4.96
C GLN A 95 22.44 -29.63 -4.99
N LEU A 96 21.30 -30.16 -5.44
CA LEU A 96 21.13 -31.58 -5.76
C LEU A 96 20.81 -31.73 -7.25
N ASP A 97 21.37 -32.76 -7.88
CA ASP A 97 21.10 -33.14 -9.28
C ASP A 97 20.42 -34.51 -9.30
N VAL A 98 19.24 -34.61 -9.92
CA VAL A 98 18.53 -35.88 -10.06
C VAL A 98 18.89 -36.51 -11.40
N LYS A 99 19.49 -37.71 -11.36
CA LYS A 99 19.78 -38.44 -12.60
C LYS A 99 18.49 -38.94 -13.25
N ASN A 100 18.41 -38.77 -14.56
CA ASN A 100 17.35 -39.29 -15.42
C ASN A 100 15.92 -38.94 -14.93
N THR A 101 15.71 -37.69 -14.51
CA THR A 101 14.44 -37.16 -13.99
C THR A 101 13.17 -37.69 -14.66
N PHE A 102 13.03 -37.54 -15.98
CA PHE A 102 11.81 -37.98 -16.67
C PHE A 102 11.57 -39.49 -16.59
N LEU A 103 12.60 -40.33 -16.49
CA LEU A 103 12.42 -41.79 -16.34
C LEU A 103 11.79 -42.17 -14.99
N ASN A 104 11.84 -41.27 -14.01
CA ASN A 104 11.15 -41.47 -12.75
C ASN A 104 9.66 -41.14 -12.86
N GLY A 105 9.18 -40.37 -13.85
CA GLY A 105 7.76 -40.05 -13.98
C GLY A 105 6.92 -41.28 -14.32
N ASP A 106 5.83 -41.53 -13.58
CA ASP A 106 4.83 -42.56 -13.92
C ASP A 106 3.94 -42.04 -15.06
N LEU A 107 3.79 -42.84 -16.11
CA LEU A 107 2.92 -42.52 -17.23
C LEU A 107 1.57 -43.21 -17.04
N HIS A 108 0.48 -42.43 -17.04
CA HIS A 108 -0.87 -42.97 -16.90
C HIS A 108 -1.54 -43.21 -18.26
N GLU A 109 -1.07 -42.55 -19.31
CA GLU A 109 -1.58 -42.70 -20.66
C GLU A 109 -0.94 -43.89 -21.39
N ASP A 110 -1.74 -44.54 -22.25
CA ASP A 110 -1.27 -45.63 -23.11
C ASP A 110 -0.49 -45.09 -24.31
N VAL A 111 0.83 -44.98 -24.15
CA VAL A 111 1.76 -44.53 -25.22
C VAL A 111 2.59 -45.70 -25.73
N TYR A 112 2.54 -45.92 -27.04
CA TYR A 112 3.29 -46.98 -27.73
C TYR A 112 4.45 -46.39 -28.52
N MET A 113 5.63 -46.99 -28.41
CA MET A 113 6.87 -46.53 -29.04
C MET A 113 7.51 -47.65 -29.87
N GLU A 114 8.10 -47.31 -31.02
CA GLU A 114 8.94 -48.22 -31.79
C GLU A 114 10.20 -48.62 -31.00
N GLN A 115 10.73 -49.81 -31.27
CA GLN A 115 11.94 -50.29 -30.60
C GLN A 115 13.16 -49.38 -30.91
N PRO A 116 14.08 -49.22 -29.94
CA PRO A 116 15.25 -48.37 -30.12
C PRO A 116 16.13 -48.83 -31.31
N PRO A 117 16.51 -47.93 -32.24
CA PRO A 117 17.37 -48.30 -33.36
C PRO A 117 18.69 -48.89 -32.87
N GLY A 118 19.00 -50.12 -33.30
CA GLY A 118 20.21 -50.86 -32.93
C GLY A 118 20.08 -51.79 -31.72
N PHE A 119 18.94 -51.78 -31.01
CA PHE A 119 18.65 -52.66 -29.87
C PHE A 119 17.28 -53.32 -30.03
N VAL A 120 17.11 -54.09 -31.12
CA VAL A 120 15.87 -54.86 -31.38
C VAL A 120 16.02 -56.24 -30.74
N ALA A 121 15.03 -56.66 -29.93
CA ALA A 121 15.04 -57.97 -29.30
C ALA A 121 15.01 -59.08 -30.36
N GLN A 122 15.94 -60.04 -30.29
CA GLN A 122 16.04 -61.14 -31.25
C GLN A 122 14.74 -61.95 -31.29
N GLY A 123 14.10 -62.02 -32.46
CA GLY A 123 12.84 -62.77 -32.67
C GLY A 123 11.55 -61.97 -32.44
N GLU A 124 11.61 -60.70 -32.04
CA GLU A 124 10.43 -59.87 -31.72
C GLU A 124 10.34 -58.58 -32.55
N SER A 125 10.65 -58.63 -33.84
CA SER A 125 10.64 -57.45 -34.73
C SER A 125 9.26 -56.80 -34.91
N ASN A 126 8.17 -57.52 -34.63
CA ASN A 126 6.78 -57.04 -34.78
C ASN A 126 6.17 -56.48 -33.47
N LYS A 127 6.93 -56.44 -32.37
CA LYS A 127 6.44 -55.90 -31.09
C LYS A 127 6.84 -54.44 -30.91
N VAL A 128 6.01 -53.69 -30.18
CA VAL A 128 6.21 -52.28 -29.81
C VAL A 128 6.37 -52.15 -28.29
N CYS A 129 7.05 -51.09 -27.86
CA CYS A 129 7.24 -50.78 -26.46
C CYS A 129 6.04 -49.99 -25.93
N LYS A 130 5.23 -50.56 -25.02
CA LYS A 130 4.24 -49.81 -24.25
C LYS A 130 4.93 -49.13 -23.08
N LEU A 131 4.99 -47.80 -23.09
CA LEU A 131 5.68 -47.02 -22.08
C LEU A 131 4.86 -47.02 -20.77
N LYS A 132 5.51 -47.42 -19.66
CA LYS A 132 5.01 -47.28 -18.29
C LYS A 132 5.57 -46.06 -17.57
N ARG A 133 6.77 -45.64 -18.00
CA ARG A 133 7.48 -44.47 -17.47
C ARG A 133 7.60 -43.42 -18.55
N SER A 134 7.64 -42.16 -18.14
CA SER A 134 7.81 -41.05 -19.07
C SER A 134 9.21 -41.04 -19.66
N LEU A 135 9.35 -40.62 -20.92
CA LEU A 135 10.61 -40.63 -21.65
C LEU A 135 10.93 -39.24 -22.20
N TYR A 136 12.21 -38.93 -22.41
CA TYR A 136 12.59 -37.65 -23.01
C TYR A 136 11.92 -37.50 -24.38
N GLY A 137 11.39 -36.31 -24.66
CA GLY A 137 10.75 -36.00 -25.95
C GLY A 137 9.24 -36.22 -26.00
N LEU A 138 8.64 -36.95 -25.05
CA LEU A 138 7.17 -36.93 -24.91
C LEU A 138 6.70 -35.60 -24.33
N LYS A 139 5.52 -35.15 -24.74
CA LYS A 139 4.95 -33.85 -24.34
C LYS A 139 4.55 -33.80 -22.86
N GLN A 140 4.14 -34.93 -22.26
CA GLN A 140 3.68 -35.01 -20.86
C GLN A 140 4.78 -35.33 -19.83
N SER A 141 6.00 -35.67 -20.26
CA SER A 141 7.07 -36.11 -19.35
C SER A 141 7.41 -35.13 -18.21
N PRO A 142 7.45 -33.80 -18.44
CA PRO A 142 7.69 -32.86 -17.35
C PRO A 142 6.62 -32.93 -16.26
N ARG A 143 5.34 -33.08 -16.64
CA ARG A 143 4.22 -33.19 -15.71
C ARG A 143 4.32 -34.46 -14.86
N ALA A 144 4.56 -35.60 -15.51
CA ALA A 144 4.69 -36.90 -14.84
C ALA A 144 5.83 -36.90 -13.82
N TRP A 145 6.99 -36.32 -14.19
CA TRP A 145 8.10 -36.12 -13.28
C TRP A 145 7.74 -35.21 -12.10
N PHE A 146 7.16 -34.04 -12.39
CA PHE A 146 6.83 -33.06 -11.37
C PHE A 146 5.77 -33.58 -10.38
N GLY A 147 4.78 -34.36 -10.84
CA GLY A 147 3.78 -35.01 -10.00
C GLY A 147 4.44 -35.95 -8.99
N ARG A 148 5.24 -36.92 -9.47
CA ARG A 148 5.95 -37.85 -8.59
C ARG A 148 6.91 -37.14 -7.63
N PHE A 149 7.60 -36.10 -8.10
CA PHE A 149 8.48 -35.29 -7.26
C PHE A 149 7.69 -34.60 -6.13
N THR A 150 6.54 -34.01 -6.45
CA THR A 150 5.64 -33.36 -5.50
C THR A 150 5.19 -34.35 -4.42
N ASP A 151 4.73 -35.54 -4.80
CA ASP A 151 4.27 -36.56 -3.83
C ASP A 151 5.36 -36.95 -2.84
N VAL A 152 6.61 -37.12 -3.31
CA VAL A 152 7.75 -37.44 -2.44
C VAL A 152 8.06 -36.29 -1.48
N VAL A 153 8.08 -35.05 -1.98
CA VAL A 153 8.36 -33.86 -1.15
C VAL A 153 7.28 -33.62 -0.10
N LEU A 154 6.01 -33.77 -0.47
CA LEU A 154 4.88 -33.68 0.45
C LEU A 154 4.93 -34.79 1.52
N SER A 155 5.34 -36.01 1.14
CA SER A 155 5.48 -37.13 2.10
C SER A 155 6.54 -36.89 3.19
N PHE A 156 7.53 -36.03 2.92
CA PHE A 156 8.53 -35.60 3.91
C PHE A 156 8.01 -34.45 4.82
N GLY A 157 6.85 -33.88 4.51
CA GLY A 157 6.22 -32.81 5.28
C GLY A 157 6.61 -31.39 4.85
N LEU A 158 7.10 -31.19 3.62
CA LEU A 158 7.16 -29.86 3.02
C LEU A 158 5.78 -29.50 2.45
N SER A 159 5.40 -28.23 2.54
CA SER A 159 4.22 -27.66 1.87
C SER A 159 4.63 -27.05 0.54
N ARG A 160 3.72 -27.07 -0.43
CA ARG A 160 3.92 -26.42 -1.74
C ARG A 160 3.38 -25.00 -1.68
N CYS A 161 4.11 -24.05 -2.27
CA CYS A 161 3.67 -22.68 -2.42
C CYS A 161 2.59 -22.56 -3.52
N ASP A 162 1.56 -21.75 -3.28
CA ASP A 162 0.49 -21.48 -4.24
C ASP A 162 0.87 -20.35 -5.20
N SER A 163 1.70 -19.41 -4.74
CA SER A 163 2.25 -18.31 -5.55
C SER A 163 3.27 -18.77 -6.61
N ASP A 164 4.05 -19.82 -6.32
CA ASP A 164 4.93 -20.51 -7.29
C ASP A 164 5.03 -22.00 -6.93
N HIS A 165 4.34 -22.84 -7.70
CA HIS A 165 4.27 -24.28 -7.44
C HIS A 165 5.62 -25.00 -7.51
N SER A 166 6.66 -24.40 -8.09
CA SER A 166 8.02 -24.97 -8.09
C SER A 166 8.79 -24.71 -6.78
N VAL A 167 8.22 -23.93 -5.85
CA VAL A 167 8.78 -23.63 -4.53
C VAL A 167 8.07 -24.47 -3.46
N PHE A 168 8.87 -25.16 -2.65
CA PHE A 168 8.42 -25.94 -1.50
C PHE A 168 9.06 -25.38 -0.24
N TYR A 169 8.32 -25.37 0.86
CA TYR A 169 8.81 -24.83 2.12
C TYR A 169 8.32 -25.64 3.31
N ARG A 170 9.05 -25.56 4.42
CA ARG A 170 8.62 -26.09 5.71
C ARG A 170 9.00 -25.13 6.81
N GLN A 171 8.01 -24.71 7.58
CA GLN A 171 8.21 -23.90 8.77
C GLN A 171 8.09 -24.79 10.01
N SER A 172 9.15 -24.83 10.82
CA SER A 172 9.18 -25.53 12.10
C SER A 172 9.74 -24.61 13.18
N HIS A 173 9.50 -24.95 14.45
CA HIS A 173 10.11 -24.27 15.61
C HIS A 173 11.65 -24.35 15.59
N THR A 174 12.22 -25.29 14.81
CA THR A 174 13.66 -25.55 14.71
C THR A 174 14.34 -24.91 13.49
N GLY A 175 13.60 -24.35 12.52
CA GLY A 175 14.18 -23.81 11.27
C GLY A 175 13.19 -23.70 10.10
N LYS A 176 13.63 -23.04 9.01
CA LYS A 176 12.84 -22.77 7.78
C LYS A 176 13.53 -23.40 6.57
N ILE A 177 13.01 -24.53 6.07
CA ILE A 177 13.50 -25.12 4.81
C ILE A 177 12.80 -24.47 3.65
N VAL A 178 13.55 -24.03 2.64
CA VAL A 178 13.03 -23.66 1.33
C VAL A 178 13.77 -24.44 0.24
N LEU A 179 12.99 -25.04 -0.66
CA LEU A 179 13.45 -25.85 -1.78
C LEU A 179 12.83 -25.34 -3.07
N ILE A 180 13.64 -25.19 -4.12
CA ILE A 180 13.20 -24.85 -5.46
C ILE A 180 13.63 -25.95 -6.43
N VAL A 181 12.69 -26.45 -7.23
CA VAL A 181 12.96 -27.46 -8.27
C VAL A 181 12.92 -26.85 -9.68
N CYS A 182 13.99 -27.04 -10.44
CA CYS A 182 14.12 -26.66 -11.84
C CYS A 182 14.44 -27.90 -12.68
N VAL A 183 13.40 -28.67 -13.01
CA VAL A 183 13.53 -29.95 -13.75
C VAL A 183 14.44 -30.94 -13.01
N ASP A 184 15.73 -31.00 -13.35
CA ASP A 184 16.76 -31.89 -12.76
C ASP A 184 17.62 -31.24 -11.68
N ASP A 185 17.74 -29.92 -11.69
CA ASP A 185 18.47 -29.15 -10.68
C ASP A 185 17.55 -28.74 -9.52
N ILE A 186 17.94 -29.05 -8.29
CA ILE A 186 17.22 -28.67 -7.07
C ILE A 186 18.13 -27.78 -6.22
N VAL A 187 17.62 -26.62 -5.80
CA VAL A 187 18.30 -25.70 -4.88
C VAL A 187 17.62 -25.76 -3.53
N ILE A 188 18.39 -25.92 -2.46
CA ILE A 188 17.91 -26.05 -1.09
C ILE A 188 18.63 -25.05 -0.20
N THR A 189 17.89 -24.38 0.67
CA THR A 189 18.41 -23.45 1.69
C THR A 189 17.67 -23.67 3.02
N ASP A 190 18.41 -23.68 4.15
CA ASP A 190 17.90 -23.87 5.54
C ASP A 190 19.07 -23.83 6.58
N ASP A 191 18.74 -24.10 7.84
CA ASP A 191 19.55 -24.72 8.90
C ASP A 191 20.06 -26.15 8.56
N GLN A 192 21.28 -26.47 8.97
CA GLN A 192 22.06 -27.62 8.45
C GLN A 192 21.46 -29.00 8.79
N VAL A 193 20.70 -29.10 9.88
CA VAL A 193 20.16 -30.38 10.37
C VAL A 193 19.00 -30.87 9.48
N GLY A 194 18.10 -29.96 9.09
CA GLY A 194 16.94 -30.28 8.25
C GLY A 194 17.33 -30.74 6.84
N ILE A 195 18.34 -30.11 6.25
CA ILE A 195 18.86 -30.44 4.91
C ILE A 195 19.41 -31.86 4.86
N SER A 196 20.14 -32.28 5.89
CA SER A 196 20.79 -33.60 5.92
C SER A 196 19.75 -34.74 5.88
N ALA A 197 18.67 -34.60 6.66
CA ALA A 197 17.55 -35.56 6.64
C ALA A 197 16.82 -35.57 5.29
N LEU A 198 16.60 -34.40 4.69
CA LEU A 198 15.97 -34.27 3.38
C LEU A 198 16.81 -34.93 2.29
N LYS A 199 18.14 -34.74 2.30
CA LYS A 199 19.08 -35.36 1.36
C LYS A 199 19.03 -36.90 1.42
N ILE A 200 19.00 -37.46 2.64
CA ILE A 200 18.91 -38.92 2.82
C ILE A 200 17.59 -39.44 2.26
N HIS A 201 16.47 -38.77 2.53
CA HIS A 201 15.17 -39.15 2.00
C HIS A 201 15.13 -39.13 0.46
N PHE A 202 15.72 -38.09 -0.16
CA PHE A 202 15.85 -38.01 -1.61
C PHE A 202 16.71 -39.14 -2.20
N GLN A 203 17.82 -39.49 -1.55
CA GLN A 203 18.71 -40.58 -2.01
C GLN A 203 18.04 -41.96 -1.94
N GLN A 204 17.09 -42.17 -1.03
CA GLN A 204 16.34 -43.43 -0.94
C GLN A 204 15.30 -43.58 -2.06
N LYS A 205 14.72 -42.47 -2.53
CA LYS A 205 13.63 -42.48 -3.52
C LYS A 205 14.10 -42.22 -4.95
N PHE A 206 15.18 -41.47 -5.12
CA PHE A 206 15.74 -41.11 -6.42
C PHE A 206 17.25 -41.30 -6.44
N GLN A 207 17.80 -41.59 -7.62
CA GLN A 207 19.25 -41.57 -7.86
C GLN A 207 19.76 -40.12 -7.91
N THR A 208 19.91 -39.51 -6.73
CA THR A 208 20.38 -38.13 -6.58
C THR A 208 21.89 -38.04 -6.40
N LYS A 209 22.50 -37.02 -6.99
CA LYS A 209 23.91 -36.65 -6.80
C LYS A 209 23.95 -35.36 -6.00
N ASP A 210 24.58 -35.39 -4.82
CA ASP A 210 24.85 -34.18 -4.05
C ASP A 210 26.05 -33.45 -4.65
N LEU A 211 25.83 -32.21 -5.09
CA LEU A 211 26.87 -31.34 -5.65
C LEU A 211 27.50 -30.43 -4.59
N GLY A 212 27.01 -30.48 -3.35
CA GLY A 212 27.48 -29.66 -2.25
C GLY A 212 26.98 -28.22 -2.34
N ARG A 213 27.85 -27.25 -2.06
CA ARG A 213 27.52 -25.82 -2.13
C ARG A 213 27.23 -25.40 -3.56
N LEU A 214 26.21 -24.55 -3.74
CA LEU A 214 25.81 -24.00 -5.02
C LEU A 214 26.97 -23.23 -5.67
N LYS A 215 27.50 -23.76 -6.78
CA LYS A 215 28.56 -23.12 -7.59
C LYS A 215 28.11 -22.82 -9.01
N TYR A 216 27.24 -23.65 -9.56
CA TYR A 216 26.78 -23.54 -10.94
C TYR A 216 25.35 -24.06 -11.09
N PHE A 217 24.45 -23.22 -11.56
CA PHE A 217 23.03 -23.55 -11.65
C PHE A 217 22.43 -23.03 -12.95
N LEU A 218 21.85 -23.91 -13.76
CA LEU A 218 21.26 -23.59 -15.07
C LEU A 218 22.19 -22.81 -16.04
N GLY A 219 23.50 -22.82 -15.87
CA GLY A 219 24.39 -21.98 -16.68
C GLY A 219 24.85 -20.68 -16.02
N ILE A 220 24.41 -20.44 -14.78
CA ILE A 220 24.77 -19.29 -13.95
C ILE A 220 25.80 -19.75 -12.91
N GLU A 221 26.95 -19.09 -12.90
CA GLU A 221 27.99 -19.24 -11.89
C GLU A 221 27.57 -18.50 -10.62
N VAL A 222 27.68 -19.18 -9.48
CA VAL A 222 27.36 -18.63 -8.16
C VAL A 222 28.63 -18.59 -7.33
N ALA A 223 29.02 -17.40 -6.88
CA ALA A 223 30.16 -17.20 -6.01
C ALA A 223 29.68 -16.68 -4.65
N THR A 224 29.86 -17.49 -3.61
CA THR A 224 29.50 -17.14 -2.23
C THR A 224 30.72 -16.60 -1.48
N SER A 225 30.58 -15.46 -0.80
CA SER A 225 31.60 -14.84 0.04
C SER A 225 30.98 -14.40 1.38
N HIS A 226 31.82 -14.05 2.36
CA HIS A 226 31.37 -13.43 3.62
C HIS A 226 30.66 -12.08 3.39
N LYS A 227 30.90 -11.44 2.25
CA LYS A 227 30.25 -10.16 1.86
C LYS A 227 28.91 -10.35 1.13
N GLY A 228 28.49 -11.57 0.82
CA GLY A 228 27.28 -11.87 0.04
C GLY A 228 27.48 -12.87 -1.11
N ILE A 229 26.49 -12.94 -2.00
CA ILE A 229 26.41 -13.93 -3.09
C ILE A 229 26.41 -13.21 -4.45
N SER A 230 27.27 -13.64 -5.38
CA SER A 230 27.36 -13.09 -6.73
C SER A 230 26.88 -14.10 -7.77
N LEU A 231 26.07 -13.64 -8.74
CA LEU A 231 25.58 -14.41 -9.87
C LEU A 231 26.22 -13.89 -11.17
N SER A 232 26.90 -14.76 -11.91
CA SER A 232 27.66 -14.45 -13.13
C SER A 232 27.33 -15.44 -14.25
N GLN A 233 27.38 -15.00 -15.51
CA GLN A 233 27.33 -15.90 -16.68
C GLN A 233 28.62 -15.79 -17.52
N ARG A 234 29.77 -15.62 -16.87
CA ARG A 234 31.06 -15.37 -17.53
C ARG A 234 31.41 -16.45 -18.57
N LYS A 235 31.36 -17.73 -18.19
CA LYS A 235 31.65 -18.82 -19.13
C LYS A 235 30.72 -18.79 -20.35
N TYR A 236 29.43 -18.55 -20.14
CA TYR A 236 28.46 -18.47 -21.23
C TYR A 236 28.78 -17.34 -22.22
N ILE A 237 29.22 -16.18 -21.72
CA ILE A 237 29.63 -15.05 -22.56
C ILE A 237 30.90 -15.38 -23.35
N ILE A 238 31.89 -16.03 -22.73
CA ILE A 238 33.13 -16.43 -23.41
C ILE A 238 32.84 -17.45 -24.52
N ASP A 239 32.07 -18.50 -24.21
CA ASP A 239 31.67 -19.52 -25.16
C ASP A 239 30.87 -18.89 -26.33
N LEU A 240 30.03 -17.88 -26.04
CA LEU A 240 29.30 -17.10 -27.04
C LEU A 240 30.24 -16.27 -27.94
N LEU A 241 31.25 -15.63 -27.37
CA LEU A 241 32.24 -14.83 -28.11
C LEU A 241 33.11 -15.71 -29.02
N GLU A 242 33.44 -16.92 -28.59
CA GLU A 242 34.19 -17.90 -29.37
C GLU A 242 33.37 -18.39 -30.57
N GLU A 243 32.11 -18.75 -30.38
CA GLU A 243 31.23 -19.21 -31.46
C GLU A 243 31.00 -18.17 -32.56
N ILE A 244 30.95 -16.88 -32.20
CA ILE A 244 30.75 -15.78 -33.17
C ILE A 244 32.10 -15.34 -33.77
N GLY A 245 33.24 -15.77 -33.22
CA GLY A 245 34.57 -15.35 -33.66
C GLY A 245 34.94 -13.92 -33.25
N MET A 246 34.36 -13.40 -32.17
CA MET A 246 34.52 -11.99 -31.74
C MET A 246 35.48 -11.80 -30.56
N LEU A 247 36.19 -12.86 -30.14
CA LEU A 247 37.21 -12.79 -29.09
C LEU A 247 38.28 -11.72 -29.34
N GLY A 248 38.58 -11.36 -30.61
CA GLY A 248 39.54 -10.32 -30.98
C GLY A 248 38.96 -8.89 -31.14
N SER A 249 37.65 -8.69 -31.04
CA SER A 249 36.99 -7.41 -31.35
C SER A 249 37.22 -6.30 -30.30
N LYS A 250 37.17 -5.01 -30.65
CA LYS A 250 37.27 -3.93 -29.64
C LYS A 250 35.97 -3.83 -28.81
N PRO A 251 36.04 -3.71 -27.47
CA PRO A 251 34.86 -3.55 -26.63
C PRO A 251 34.20 -2.17 -26.84
N VAL A 252 32.94 -2.07 -26.46
CA VAL A 252 32.15 -0.82 -26.49
C VAL A 252 31.54 -0.57 -25.11
N ASP A 253 31.29 0.69 -24.77
CA ASP A 253 30.85 1.11 -23.42
C ASP A 253 29.33 1.22 -23.24
N THR A 254 28.56 1.07 -24.32
CA THR A 254 27.09 1.09 -24.30
C THR A 254 26.52 -0.15 -24.98
N PRO A 255 25.40 -0.72 -24.48
CA PRO A 255 24.74 -1.86 -25.12
C PRO A 255 24.02 -1.46 -26.42
N MET A 256 23.64 -0.20 -26.57
CA MET A 256 23.06 0.34 -27.80
C MET A 256 23.38 1.83 -27.92
N ASP A 257 23.63 2.30 -29.14
CA ASP A 257 23.86 3.72 -29.42
C ASP A 257 22.54 4.50 -29.28
N PRO A 258 22.46 5.54 -28.43
CA PRO A 258 21.25 6.33 -28.24
C PRO A 258 20.75 7.06 -29.50
N ASN A 259 21.62 7.27 -30.49
CA ASN A 259 21.27 7.99 -31.72
C ASN A 259 20.76 7.06 -32.82
N VAL A 260 20.91 5.74 -32.67
CA VAL A 260 20.51 4.76 -33.69
C VAL A 260 19.08 4.29 -33.38
N LYS A 261 18.13 4.65 -34.26
CA LYS A 261 16.77 4.11 -34.24
C LYS A 261 16.65 3.05 -35.33
N LEU A 262 16.29 1.82 -34.95
CA LEU A 262 16.13 0.71 -35.88
C LEU A 262 14.68 0.63 -36.36
N THR A 263 14.48 0.53 -37.67
CA THR A 263 13.17 0.36 -38.31
C THR A 263 13.12 -0.90 -39.17
N VAL A 264 11.90 -1.35 -39.51
CA VAL A 264 11.68 -2.57 -40.32
C VAL A 264 12.29 -2.44 -41.73
N GLU A 265 12.44 -1.21 -42.24
CA GLU A 265 12.90 -0.92 -43.60
C GLU A 265 14.41 -0.65 -43.70
N ASP A 266 15.14 -0.68 -42.57
CA ASP A 266 16.56 -0.33 -42.53
C ASP A 266 17.45 -1.46 -43.06
N GLY A 267 17.80 -1.39 -44.34
CA GLY A 267 18.87 -2.17 -44.96
C GLY A 267 18.45 -3.49 -45.60
N GLU A 268 19.43 -4.21 -46.17
CA GLU A 268 19.18 -5.45 -46.91
C GLU A 268 18.81 -6.63 -45.98
N PRO A 269 17.90 -7.54 -46.41
CA PRO A 269 17.55 -8.75 -45.67
C PRO A 269 18.78 -9.63 -45.43
N LEU A 270 18.84 -10.27 -44.26
CA LEU A 270 19.94 -11.17 -43.94
C LEU A 270 19.86 -12.49 -44.73
N ASN A 271 20.98 -12.95 -45.30
CA ASN A 271 21.06 -14.23 -46.03
C ASN A 271 20.75 -15.46 -45.15
N ASP A 272 21.05 -15.41 -43.84
CA ASP A 272 20.77 -16.51 -42.89
C ASP A 272 20.06 -15.99 -41.62
N PRO A 273 18.71 -15.95 -41.62
CA PRO A 273 17.92 -15.53 -40.46
C PRO A 273 18.04 -16.45 -39.24
N GLU A 274 18.40 -17.72 -39.41
CA GLU A 274 18.50 -18.66 -38.28
C GLU A 274 19.65 -18.30 -37.35
N LYS A 275 20.79 -17.86 -37.92
CA LYS A 275 21.94 -17.39 -37.15
C LYS A 275 21.58 -16.19 -36.27
N TYR A 276 20.79 -15.26 -36.79
CA TYR A 276 20.25 -14.13 -36.02
C TYR A 276 19.38 -14.63 -34.86
N ARG A 277 18.35 -15.43 -35.16
CA ARG A 277 17.40 -15.93 -34.15
C ARG A 277 18.09 -16.72 -33.04
N ARG A 278 19.08 -17.55 -33.38
CA ARG A 278 19.87 -18.32 -32.42
C ARG A 278 20.65 -17.39 -31.48
N LEU A 279 21.31 -16.37 -32.02
CA LEU A 279 22.09 -15.41 -31.22
C LEU A 279 21.19 -14.58 -30.31
N VAL A 280 20.07 -14.08 -30.81
CA VAL A 280 19.08 -13.32 -30.02
C VAL A 280 18.51 -14.18 -28.88
N GLY A 281 18.22 -15.46 -29.14
CA GLY A 281 17.80 -16.39 -28.10
C GLY A 281 18.84 -16.56 -26.98
N LYS A 282 20.13 -16.62 -27.33
CA LYS A 282 21.24 -16.67 -26.35
C LYS A 282 21.38 -15.37 -25.55
N LEU A 283 21.25 -14.22 -26.21
CA LEU A 283 21.26 -12.92 -25.54
C LEU A 283 20.06 -12.74 -24.61
N ASN A 284 18.89 -13.22 -24.99
CA ASN A 284 17.70 -13.20 -24.15
C ASN A 284 17.92 -13.99 -22.85
N TYR A 285 18.65 -15.10 -22.93
CA TYR A 285 19.06 -15.86 -21.74
C TYR A 285 20.08 -15.12 -20.86
N LEU A 286 20.93 -14.27 -21.43
CA LEU A 286 21.90 -13.48 -20.66
C LEU A 286 21.25 -12.37 -19.83
N ILE A 287 20.07 -11.88 -20.22
CA ILE A 287 19.32 -10.85 -19.48
C ILE A 287 19.12 -11.23 -18.03
N VAL A 288 19.07 -12.53 -17.73
CA VAL A 288 18.88 -13.11 -16.38
C VAL A 288 19.91 -12.64 -15.37
N THR A 289 21.15 -12.38 -15.77
CA THR A 289 22.17 -11.76 -14.90
C THR A 289 22.63 -10.39 -15.37
N ARG A 290 22.19 -9.95 -16.56
CA ARG A 290 22.55 -8.70 -17.20
C ARG A 290 21.31 -7.83 -17.47
N PRO A 291 20.76 -7.14 -16.45
CA PRO A 291 19.64 -6.24 -16.64
C PRO A 291 19.91 -5.09 -17.64
N ASP A 292 21.18 -4.73 -17.87
CA ASP A 292 21.66 -3.61 -18.68
C ASP A 292 21.42 -3.81 -20.17
N ILE A 293 21.43 -5.06 -20.62
CA ILE A 293 21.14 -5.39 -22.01
C ILE A 293 19.63 -5.66 -22.22
N ALA A 294 18.81 -5.63 -21.16
CA ALA A 294 17.42 -6.07 -21.21
C ALA A 294 16.60 -5.27 -22.23
N PHE A 295 16.76 -3.94 -22.23
CA PHE A 295 16.09 -3.05 -23.19
C PHE A 295 16.52 -3.34 -24.63
N SER A 296 17.83 -3.33 -24.90
CA SER A 296 18.37 -3.51 -26.26
C SER A 296 17.99 -4.88 -26.85
N VAL A 297 18.01 -5.93 -26.05
CA VAL A 297 17.71 -7.30 -26.51
C VAL A 297 16.19 -7.54 -26.60
N SER A 298 15.43 -7.21 -25.54
CA SER A 298 14.00 -7.53 -25.45
C SER A 298 13.15 -6.63 -26.33
N MET A 299 13.44 -5.33 -26.33
CA MET A 299 12.65 -4.38 -27.10
C MET A 299 13.19 -4.31 -28.53
N VAL A 300 14.45 -3.96 -28.73
CA VAL A 300 14.87 -3.52 -30.06
C VAL A 300 15.11 -4.68 -31.02
N ILE A 301 15.69 -5.78 -30.56
CA ILE A 301 16.19 -6.82 -31.47
C ILE A 301 15.19 -7.98 -31.61
N SER A 302 14.47 -8.33 -30.54
CA SER A 302 13.48 -9.41 -30.57
C SER A 302 12.25 -9.09 -31.42
N GLN A 303 12.00 -7.81 -31.74
CA GLN A 303 10.92 -7.39 -32.65
C GLN A 303 11.19 -7.80 -34.12
N PHE A 304 12.45 -7.93 -34.53
CA PHE A 304 12.84 -8.21 -35.92
C PHE A 304 13.16 -9.69 -36.19
N MET A 305 12.57 -10.60 -35.42
CA MET A 305 12.84 -12.04 -35.52
C MET A 305 12.23 -12.69 -36.78
N SER A 306 11.15 -12.11 -37.33
CA SER A 306 10.50 -12.60 -38.55
C SER A 306 11.36 -12.35 -39.79
N ALA A 307 11.81 -11.10 -39.97
CA ALA A 307 12.62 -10.64 -41.11
C ALA A 307 13.80 -9.74 -40.64
N PRO A 308 14.95 -10.32 -40.26
CA PRO A 308 16.12 -9.56 -39.83
C PRO A 308 16.88 -8.94 -41.02
N CYS A 309 17.47 -7.75 -40.80
CA CYS A 309 18.25 -7.00 -41.79
C CYS A 309 19.72 -6.89 -41.36
N THR A 310 20.59 -6.44 -42.25
CA THR A 310 22.03 -6.25 -41.97
C THR A 310 22.30 -5.25 -40.84
N THR A 311 21.51 -4.19 -40.73
CA THR A 311 21.55 -3.20 -39.62
C THR A 311 21.19 -3.83 -38.27
N HIS A 312 20.15 -4.67 -38.23
CA HIS A 312 19.74 -5.45 -37.06
C HIS A 312 20.86 -6.38 -36.61
N TRP A 313 21.55 -7.03 -37.55
CA TRP A 313 22.72 -7.86 -37.24
C TRP A 313 23.87 -7.05 -36.66
N GLN A 314 24.17 -5.88 -37.20
CA GLN A 314 25.22 -5.00 -36.64
C GLN A 314 24.90 -4.56 -35.19
N ALA A 315 23.63 -4.29 -34.88
CA ALA A 315 23.20 -3.95 -33.52
C ALA A 315 23.38 -5.13 -32.54
N VAL A 316 23.06 -6.35 -32.97
CA VAL A 316 23.34 -7.56 -32.18
C VAL A 316 24.83 -7.71 -31.91
N LEU A 317 25.68 -7.51 -32.93
CA LEU A 317 27.13 -7.57 -32.77
C LEU A 317 27.67 -6.45 -31.85
N HIS A 318 27.02 -5.28 -31.83
CA HIS A 318 27.36 -4.20 -30.90
C HIS A 318 27.16 -4.63 -29.44
N ILE A 319 26.05 -5.30 -29.11
CA ILE A 319 25.81 -5.86 -27.77
C ILE A 319 26.88 -6.90 -27.41
N VAL A 320 27.26 -7.76 -28.36
CA VAL A 320 28.31 -8.76 -28.14
C VAL A 320 29.67 -8.07 -27.83
N ARG A 321 29.99 -6.96 -28.52
CA ARG A 321 31.19 -6.14 -28.19
C ARG A 321 31.08 -5.50 -26.81
N TYR A 322 29.89 -5.05 -26.41
CA TYR A 322 29.64 -4.53 -25.06
C TYR A 322 29.86 -5.60 -23.98
N LEU A 323 29.35 -6.81 -24.19
CA LEU A 323 29.55 -7.95 -23.29
C LEU A 323 31.03 -8.32 -23.13
N LYS A 324 31.83 -8.17 -24.19
CA LYS A 324 33.28 -8.38 -24.14
C LYS A 324 33.99 -7.41 -23.19
N GLY A 325 33.49 -6.18 -23.02
CA GLY A 325 34.11 -5.19 -22.14
C GLY A 325 34.16 -5.64 -20.67
N ALA A 326 33.12 -6.37 -20.23
CA ALA A 326 33.04 -6.88 -18.86
C ALA A 326 32.29 -8.24 -18.81
N PRO A 327 32.94 -9.36 -19.14
CA PRO A 327 32.30 -10.67 -19.23
C PRO A 327 31.97 -11.27 -17.86
N SER A 328 32.70 -10.89 -16.81
CA SER A 328 32.43 -11.33 -15.42
C SER A 328 31.38 -10.49 -14.70
N ARG A 329 30.80 -9.48 -15.38
CA ARG A 329 29.78 -8.61 -14.79
C ARG A 329 28.50 -9.39 -14.54
N GLY A 330 27.90 -9.20 -13.38
CA GLY A 330 26.70 -9.91 -12.95
C GLY A 330 26.02 -9.23 -11.76
N LEU A 331 25.18 -9.97 -11.05
CA LEU A 331 24.39 -9.47 -9.91
C LEU A 331 25.10 -9.79 -8.60
N ILE A 332 25.02 -8.88 -7.64
CA ILE A 332 25.58 -9.08 -6.29
C ILE A 332 24.47 -8.86 -5.26
N PHE A 333 24.21 -9.90 -4.47
CA PHE A 333 23.26 -9.92 -3.36
C PHE A 333 24.02 -9.81 -2.04
N ARG A 334 23.65 -8.86 -1.17
CA ARG A 334 24.28 -8.64 0.13
C ARG A 334 23.24 -8.34 1.20
N ASP A 335 23.57 -8.59 2.45
CA ASP A 335 22.87 -7.95 3.56
C ASP A 335 23.28 -6.47 3.62
N ARG A 336 22.31 -5.57 3.56
CA ARG A 336 22.50 -4.11 3.56
C ARG A 336 21.99 -3.44 4.83
N GLY A 337 21.56 -4.20 5.84
CA GLY A 337 21.10 -3.64 7.12
C GLY A 337 19.73 -2.95 7.05
N HIS A 338 18.99 -3.07 5.94
CA HIS A 338 17.62 -2.55 5.78
C HIS A 338 16.56 -3.35 6.59
N LEU A 339 16.98 -4.26 7.45
CA LEU A 339 16.18 -4.85 8.53
C LEU A 339 15.83 -3.84 9.64
N HIS A 340 16.46 -2.65 9.66
CA HIS A 340 16.25 -1.63 10.68
C HIS A 340 15.73 -0.32 10.08
N ILE A 341 14.49 -0.35 9.57
CA ILE A 341 13.71 0.88 9.43
C ILE A 341 13.35 1.34 10.86
N ALA A 342 13.82 2.53 11.22
CA ALA A 342 13.58 3.17 12.51
C ALA A 342 12.08 3.15 12.88
N GLY A 343 11.69 2.23 13.78
CA GLY A 343 10.34 2.16 14.33
C GLY A 343 9.73 0.75 14.41
N TYR A 344 10.27 -0.25 13.70
CA TYR A 344 9.80 -1.63 13.80
C TYR A 344 10.86 -2.54 14.44
N SER A 345 10.46 -3.28 15.47
CA SER A 345 11.31 -4.15 16.30
C SER A 345 11.28 -5.62 15.85
N ASP A 346 10.97 -5.91 14.58
CA ASP A 346 10.92 -7.27 14.05
C ASP A 346 12.14 -7.54 13.14
N PRO A 347 13.07 -8.44 13.53
CA PRO A 347 14.22 -8.82 12.73
C PRO A 347 13.87 -9.61 11.46
N ASP A 348 12.64 -10.10 11.27
CA ASP A 348 12.21 -10.80 10.06
C ASP A 348 11.49 -9.88 9.05
N CYS A 349 11.45 -8.56 9.29
CA CYS A 349 10.73 -7.61 8.45
C CYS A 349 11.55 -7.15 7.23
N LEU A 350 11.08 -7.49 6.03
CA LEU A 350 11.75 -7.15 4.76
C LEU A 350 11.10 -5.94 4.06
N GLU A 351 11.95 -5.04 3.55
CA GLU A 351 11.54 -3.91 2.70
C GLU A 351 11.48 -4.34 1.22
N VAL A 352 10.37 -3.98 0.55
CA VAL A 352 10.16 -4.23 -0.88
C VAL A 352 9.92 -2.90 -1.60
N THR A 353 10.72 -2.63 -2.63
CA THR A 353 10.70 -1.37 -3.39
C THR A 353 10.63 -1.65 -4.89
N GLY A 354 9.69 -1.02 -5.60
CA GLY A 354 9.55 -1.10 -7.05
C GLY A 354 9.82 0.25 -7.73
N TYR A 355 10.41 0.22 -8.92
CA TYR A 355 10.58 1.37 -9.82
C TYR A 355 9.90 1.05 -11.15
N SER A 356 9.14 2.01 -11.69
CA SER A 356 8.43 1.89 -12.97
C SER A 356 8.70 3.09 -13.87
N ASP A 357 8.91 2.84 -15.16
CA ASP A 357 9.01 3.85 -16.22
C ASP A 357 8.32 3.37 -17.51
N ALA A 358 7.89 4.30 -18.36
CA ALA A 358 7.34 4.00 -19.68
C ALA A 358 7.70 5.07 -20.73
N ASP A 359 8.18 4.66 -21.91
CA ASP A 359 8.42 5.57 -23.03
C ASP A 359 7.13 5.75 -23.86
N TRP A 360 6.41 6.84 -23.63
CA TRP A 360 5.16 7.12 -24.34
C TRP A 360 5.38 7.21 -25.86
N ALA A 361 4.68 6.35 -26.61
CA ALA A 361 4.74 6.26 -28.07
C ALA A 361 6.17 6.12 -28.65
N GLY A 362 7.05 5.42 -27.92
CA GLY A 362 8.47 5.30 -28.27
C GLY A 362 8.76 4.57 -29.58
N CYS A 363 7.90 3.62 -30.00
CA CYS A 363 8.06 2.97 -31.30
C CYS A 363 7.52 3.87 -32.43
N LEU A 364 8.38 4.23 -33.39
CA LEU A 364 7.99 5.11 -34.50
C LEU A 364 7.06 4.45 -35.54
N VAL A 365 7.04 3.11 -35.58
CA VAL A 365 6.27 2.33 -36.58
C VAL A 365 4.82 2.13 -36.16
N ASP A 366 4.58 1.58 -34.97
CA ASP A 366 3.23 1.25 -34.48
C ASP A 366 2.76 2.15 -33.32
N ARG A 367 3.59 3.10 -32.88
CA ARG A 367 3.30 4.06 -31.80
C ARG A 367 3.01 3.42 -30.43
N TRP A 368 3.40 2.16 -30.23
CA TRP A 368 3.27 1.53 -28.92
C TRP A 368 4.36 2.03 -27.96
N SER A 369 3.99 2.15 -26.70
CA SER A 369 4.88 2.47 -25.60
C SER A 369 5.60 1.22 -25.10
N THR A 370 6.72 1.37 -24.41
CA THR A 370 7.51 0.31 -23.75
C THR A 370 7.46 0.53 -22.25
N SER A 371 7.09 -0.51 -21.53
CA SER A 371 7.09 -0.54 -20.08
C SER A 371 8.39 -1.13 -19.56
N GLY A 372 9.05 -0.41 -18.66
CA GLY A 372 10.25 -0.84 -17.95
C GLY A 372 10.01 -0.84 -16.44
N TYR A 373 10.42 -1.90 -15.75
CA TYR A 373 10.38 -1.92 -14.29
C TYR A 373 11.50 -2.73 -13.66
N CYS A 374 11.80 -2.42 -12.40
CA CYS A 374 12.64 -3.23 -11.52
C CYS A 374 12.11 -3.23 -10.09
N VAL A 375 12.33 -4.33 -9.37
CA VAL A 375 11.89 -4.55 -7.99
C VAL A 375 13.07 -5.03 -7.14
N PHE A 376 13.21 -4.42 -5.97
CA PHE A 376 14.25 -4.66 -4.98
C PHE A 376 13.66 -5.26 -3.70
N LEU A 377 14.39 -6.19 -3.10
CA LEU A 377 14.10 -6.80 -1.79
C LEU A 377 15.31 -6.55 -0.87
N GLY A 378 15.13 -5.79 0.21
CA GLY A 378 16.24 -5.42 1.11
C GLY A 378 17.40 -4.74 0.37
N GLY A 379 17.09 -3.95 -0.67
CA GLY A 379 18.07 -3.30 -1.55
C GLY A 379 18.74 -4.20 -2.60
N ASN A 380 18.39 -5.49 -2.69
CA ASN A 380 18.88 -6.38 -3.74
C ASN A 380 17.91 -6.48 -4.92
N LEU A 381 18.40 -6.40 -6.16
CA LEU A 381 17.58 -6.45 -7.38
C LEU A 381 17.07 -7.88 -7.65
N VAL A 382 15.76 -8.10 -7.49
CA VAL A 382 15.14 -9.44 -7.56
C VAL A 382 14.25 -9.66 -8.78
N SER A 383 13.60 -8.62 -9.33
CA SER A 383 12.76 -8.72 -10.53
C SER A 383 12.99 -7.52 -11.44
N TRP A 384 12.95 -7.70 -12.76
CA TRP A 384 12.97 -6.61 -13.74
C TRP A 384 12.39 -7.08 -15.08
N LYS A 385 11.93 -6.12 -15.89
CA LYS A 385 11.40 -6.38 -17.22
C LYS A 385 11.47 -5.15 -18.10
N SER A 386 11.66 -5.38 -19.40
CA SER A 386 11.46 -4.41 -20.46
C SER A 386 10.52 -5.04 -21.49
N LYS A 387 9.35 -4.46 -21.72
CA LYS A 387 8.34 -5.04 -22.62
C LYS A 387 7.52 -3.95 -23.31
N LYS A 388 7.34 -4.10 -24.62
CA LYS A 388 6.40 -3.30 -25.42
C LYS A 388 4.95 -3.54 -24.97
N GLN A 389 4.18 -2.48 -24.81
CA GLN A 389 2.76 -2.54 -24.47
C GLN A 389 1.96 -3.15 -25.62
N SER A 390 0.86 -3.84 -25.29
CA SER A 390 -0.02 -4.47 -26.28
C SER A 390 -1.06 -3.51 -26.87
N VAL A 391 -1.14 -2.28 -26.36
CA VAL A 391 -2.11 -1.27 -26.75
C VAL A 391 -1.37 0.05 -26.99
N VAL A 392 -1.85 0.83 -27.98
CA VAL A 392 -1.36 2.20 -28.24
C VAL A 392 -1.86 3.12 -27.12
N SER A 393 -0.96 3.65 -26.30
CA SER A 393 -1.32 4.64 -25.27
C SER A 393 -1.66 5.99 -25.92
N ARG A 394 -2.85 6.52 -25.62
CA ARG A 394 -3.32 7.83 -26.07
C ARG A 394 -2.73 8.99 -25.26
N SER A 395 -2.15 8.70 -24.10
CA SER A 395 -1.46 9.67 -23.25
C SER A 395 -0.25 9.07 -22.54
N SER A 396 0.66 9.93 -22.07
CA SER A 396 1.78 9.52 -21.22
C SER A 396 1.32 8.95 -19.88
N VAL A 397 0.20 9.45 -19.34
CA VAL A 397 -0.41 8.95 -18.09
C VAL A 397 -0.89 7.51 -18.26
N GLU A 398 -1.56 7.19 -19.37
CA GLU A 398 -1.99 5.82 -19.69
C GLU A 398 -0.80 4.86 -19.79
N ALA A 399 0.26 5.26 -20.50
CA ALA A 399 1.46 4.45 -20.63
C ALA A 399 2.09 4.13 -19.26
N VAL A 400 2.11 5.11 -18.36
CA VAL A 400 2.61 4.98 -16.98
C VAL A 400 1.70 4.08 -16.13
N TYR A 401 0.38 4.23 -16.20
CA TYR A 401 -0.54 3.36 -15.43
C TYR A 401 -0.45 1.90 -15.84
N CYS A 402 -0.29 1.61 -17.13
CA CYS A 402 -0.09 0.23 -17.59
C CYS A 402 1.18 -0.40 -17.01
N VAL A 403 2.28 0.35 -16.84
CA VAL A 403 3.48 -0.19 -16.16
C VAL A 403 3.27 -0.28 -14.65
N MET A 404 2.65 0.71 -14.02
CA MET A 404 2.34 0.69 -12.59
C MET A 404 1.50 -0.53 -12.21
N ALA A 405 0.45 -0.84 -12.96
CA ALA A 405 -0.37 -2.03 -12.75
C ALA A 405 0.44 -3.34 -12.83
N ASN A 406 1.38 -3.41 -13.79
CA ASN A 406 2.28 -4.56 -13.90
C ASN A 406 3.22 -4.67 -12.68
N VAL A 407 3.78 -3.55 -12.20
CA VAL A 407 4.65 -3.56 -11.01
C VAL A 407 3.85 -3.88 -9.75
N THR A 408 2.66 -3.33 -9.57
CA THR A 408 1.74 -3.66 -8.47
C THR A 408 1.46 -5.15 -8.42
N ARG A 409 1.18 -5.80 -9.57
CA ARG A 409 0.99 -7.26 -9.62
C ARG A 409 2.25 -8.02 -9.19
N GLU A 410 3.43 -7.58 -9.61
CA GLU A 410 4.70 -8.23 -9.24
C GLU A 410 5.03 -8.05 -7.75
N LEU A 411 4.76 -6.87 -7.19
CA LEU A 411 4.89 -6.59 -5.75
C LEU A 411 3.94 -7.47 -4.94
N GLN A 412 2.68 -7.59 -5.37
CA GLN A 412 1.70 -8.46 -4.73
C GLN A 412 2.13 -9.93 -4.77
N TRP A 413 2.64 -10.40 -5.92
CA TRP A 413 3.16 -11.77 -6.05
C TRP A 413 4.35 -12.03 -5.11
N ILE A 414 5.30 -11.08 -5.00
CA ILE A 414 6.42 -11.18 -4.06
C ILE A 414 5.93 -11.19 -2.61
N HIS A 415 4.96 -10.33 -2.27
CA HIS A 415 4.39 -10.24 -0.93
C HIS A 415 3.71 -11.55 -0.52
N MET A 416 2.89 -12.13 -1.41
CA MET A 416 2.25 -13.43 -1.18
C MET A 416 3.29 -14.54 -1.01
N LEU A 417 4.29 -14.62 -1.89
CA LEU A 417 5.35 -15.62 -1.81
C LEU A 417 6.15 -15.53 -0.49
N LEU A 418 6.51 -14.32 -0.05
CA LEU A 418 7.24 -14.11 1.21
C LEU A 418 6.38 -14.45 2.43
N THR A 419 5.09 -14.09 2.40
CA THR A 419 4.14 -14.37 3.48
C THR A 419 3.89 -15.87 3.62
N GLU A 420 3.74 -16.60 2.50
CA GLU A 420 3.59 -18.06 2.49
C GLU A 420 4.84 -18.77 3.05
N ILE A 421 6.04 -18.30 2.70
CA ILE A 421 7.31 -18.83 3.23
C ILE A 421 7.52 -18.48 4.73
N GLY A 422 6.70 -17.58 5.28
CA GLY A 422 6.69 -17.21 6.70
C GLY A 422 7.62 -16.04 7.05
N PHE A 423 7.83 -15.10 6.12
CA PHE A 423 8.52 -13.83 6.36
C PHE A 423 7.53 -12.68 6.53
N SER A 424 7.80 -11.81 7.49
CA SER A 424 7.08 -10.55 7.67
C SER A 424 7.50 -9.57 6.58
N VAL A 425 6.56 -9.07 5.78
CA VAL A 425 6.85 -8.00 4.83
C VAL A 425 6.34 -6.68 5.41
N THR A 426 7.08 -5.60 5.18
CA THR A 426 6.63 -4.24 5.50
C THR A 426 5.21 -4.01 4.98
N ARG A 427 4.32 -3.51 5.85
CA ARG A 427 2.88 -3.31 5.55
C ARG A 427 2.63 -2.35 4.38
N GLN A 428 3.63 -1.55 3.98
CA GLN A 428 3.60 -0.61 2.87
C GLN A 428 4.83 -0.82 1.97
N SER A 429 4.66 -1.40 0.78
CA SER A 429 5.73 -1.44 -0.24
C SER A 429 5.84 -0.10 -0.95
N THR A 430 7.06 0.34 -1.29
CA THR A 430 7.27 1.63 -1.99
C THR A 430 7.29 1.44 -3.50
N LEU A 431 6.52 2.25 -4.23
CA LEU A 431 6.51 2.28 -5.70
C LEU A 431 6.94 3.66 -6.21
N HIS A 432 8.06 3.69 -6.93
CA HIS A 432 8.72 4.87 -7.48
C HIS A 432 8.38 5.08 -8.95
N TYR A 433 8.03 6.32 -9.31
CA TYR A 433 7.65 6.72 -10.68
C TYR A 433 7.90 8.23 -10.86
N ASP A 434 7.89 8.69 -12.12
CA ASP A 434 8.37 10.02 -12.53
C ASP A 434 7.28 10.93 -13.12
N ASN A 435 6.00 10.51 -13.11
CA ASN A 435 4.89 11.29 -13.66
C ASN A 435 3.97 11.87 -12.56
N GLN A 436 4.05 13.18 -12.36
CA GLN A 436 3.24 13.89 -11.35
C GLN A 436 1.73 13.85 -11.64
N SER A 437 1.32 13.81 -12.91
CA SER A 437 -0.11 13.73 -13.27
C SER A 437 -0.70 12.38 -12.87
N ALA A 438 0.05 11.28 -13.01
CA ALA A 438 -0.36 9.96 -12.52
C ALA A 438 -0.49 9.94 -10.99
N MET A 439 0.39 10.64 -10.26
CA MET A 439 0.28 10.79 -8.78
C MET A 439 -1.02 11.47 -8.35
N HIS A 440 -1.37 12.56 -9.02
CA HIS A 440 -2.58 13.33 -8.70
C HIS A 440 -3.85 12.51 -8.92
N ILE A 441 -3.87 11.67 -9.96
CA ILE A 441 -4.98 10.76 -10.24
C ILE A 441 -5.00 9.59 -9.25
N ALA A 442 -3.84 9.05 -8.86
CA ALA A 442 -3.78 7.96 -7.88
C ALA A 442 -4.15 8.39 -6.46
N SER A 443 -3.95 9.68 -6.12
CA SER A 443 -4.27 10.26 -4.82
C SER A 443 -5.67 10.87 -4.75
N ASN A 444 -6.30 11.22 -5.88
CA ASN A 444 -7.66 11.75 -5.94
C ASN A 444 -8.56 10.86 -6.80
N SER A 445 -9.53 10.20 -6.19
CA SER A 445 -10.52 9.33 -6.84
C SER A 445 -11.57 10.07 -7.69
N VAL A 446 -11.37 11.36 -7.99
CA VAL A 446 -12.28 12.14 -8.83
C VAL A 446 -11.99 11.82 -10.29
N PHE A 447 -12.82 10.94 -10.85
CA PHE A 447 -12.72 10.53 -12.25
C PHE A 447 -13.06 11.69 -13.19
N HIS A 448 -12.16 11.96 -14.14
CA HIS A 448 -12.41 12.86 -15.26
C HIS A 448 -12.88 12.04 -16.48
N GLU A 449 -13.74 12.63 -17.33
CA GLU A 449 -14.20 12.01 -18.58
C GLU A 449 -13.07 11.54 -19.52
N ARG A 450 -11.84 12.02 -19.29
CA ARG A 450 -10.63 11.73 -20.05
C ARG A 450 -9.94 10.41 -19.68
N THR A 451 -10.34 9.66 -18.65
CA THR A 451 -9.65 8.41 -18.22
C THR A 451 -10.47 7.12 -18.37
N LYS A 452 -11.66 7.17 -18.98
CA LYS A 452 -12.56 6.00 -19.20
C LYS A 452 -11.92 4.80 -19.92
N HIS A 453 -10.82 5.00 -20.64
CA HIS A 453 -10.13 3.95 -21.41
C HIS A 453 -9.04 3.19 -20.62
N ILE A 454 -8.67 3.67 -19.42
CA ILE A 454 -7.67 3.04 -18.52
C ILE A 454 -8.24 2.71 -17.14
N GLU A 455 -9.57 2.66 -17.06
CA GLU A 455 -10.35 2.63 -15.82
C GLU A 455 -9.95 1.45 -14.93
N VAL A 456 -9.81 0.24 -15.49
CA VAL A 456 -9.51 -0.98 -14.72
C VAL A 456 -8.11 -0.94 -14.09
N ASP A 457 -7.08 -0.56 -14.85
CA ASP A 457 -5.70 -0.46 -14.35
C ASP A 457 -5.57 0.66 -13.30
N CYS A 458 -6.28 1.77 -13.51
CA CYS A 458 -6.34 2.87 -12.55
C CYS A 458 -7.03 2.44 -11.26
N TYR A 459 -8.19 1.78 -11.32
CA TYR A 459 -8.89 1.28 -10.14
C TYR A 459 -8.05 0.27 -9.38
N PHE A 460 -7.41 -0.68 -10.06
CA PHE A 460 -6.55 -1.68 -9.43
C PHE A 460 -5.39 -1.04 -8.65
N VAL A 461 -4.68 -0.08 -9.25
CA VAL A 461 -3.58 0.62 -8.56
C VAL A 461 -4.10 1.49 -7.41
N CYS A 462 -5.17 2.26 -7.64
CA CYS A 462 -5.76 3.13 -6.61
C CYS A 462 -6.32 2.35 -5.43
N GLU A 463 -6.97 1.21 -5.66
CA GLU A 463 -7.47 0.32 -4.60
C GLU A 463 -6.32 -0.11 -3.68
N LYS A 464 -5.20 -0.55 -4.27
CA LYS A 464 -4.03 -1.02 -3.51
C LYS A 464 -3.35 0.09 -2.72
N VAL A 465 -3.32 1.31 -3.26
CA VAL A 465 -2.81 2.49 -2.55
C VAL A 465 -3.75 2.91 -1.42
N ASN A 466 -5.07 2.91 -1.66
CA ASN A 466 -6.09 3.28 -0.67
C ASN A 466 -6.21 2.28 0.49
N CYS A 467 -5.99 0.99 0.22
CA CYS A 467 -5.88 -0.05 1.24
C CYS A 467 -4.60 0.09 2.09
N GLY A 468 -3.69 0.99 1.72
CA GLY A 468 -2.42 1.21 2.41
C GLY A 468 -1.41 0.10 2.20
N GLU A 469 -1.54 -0.70 1.12
CA GLU A 469 -0.62 -1.80 0.76
C GLU A 469 0.63 -1.27 0.03
N HIS A 470 0.49 -0.17 -0.71
CA HIS A 470 1.58 0.48 -1.44
C HIS A 470 1.65 1.98 -1.18
N ARG A 471 2.86 2.51 -1.00
CA ARG A 471 3.15 3.95 -0.94
C ARG A 471 3.75 4.41 -2.25
N LEU A 472 3.02 5.27 -2.95
CA LEU A 472 3.50 5.94 -4.15
C LEU A 472 4.51 7.04 -3.77
N VAL A 473 5.70 7.01 -4.39
CA VAL A 473 6.77 7.99 -4.18
C VAL A 473 7.17 8.58 -5.53
N TYR A 474 7.08 9.90 -5.66
CA TYR A 474 7.58 10.60 -6.84
C TYR A 474 9.11 10.63 -6.81
N THR A 475 9.74 10.26 -7.93
CA THR A 475 11.19 10.25 -8.11
C THR A 475 11.54 11.08 -9.34
N ARG A 476 12.59 11.90 -9.24
CA ARG A 476 13.05 12.72 -10.37
C ARG A 476 13.61 11.80 -11.47
N SER A 477 13.47 12.16 -12.73
CA SER A 477 13.95 11.34 -13.86
C SER A 477 15.46 11.02 -13.81
N GLU A 478 16.26 11.78 -13.06
CA GLU A 478 17.69 11.52 -12.86
C GLU A 478 17.96 10.37 -11.87
N GLU A 479 17.01 10.11 -10.97
CA GLU A 479 17.04 9.07 -9.93
C GLU A 479 16.21 7.83 -10.33
N GLN A 480 15.56 7.86 -11.50
CA GLN A 480 14.68 6.80 -11.98
C GLN A 480 15.49 5.59 -12.49
N LEU A 481 15.58 4.55 -11.65
CA LEU A 481 16.29 3.32 -11.99
C LEU A 481 15.65 2.54 -13.14
N ALA A 482 14.35 2.72 -13.39
CA ALA A 482 13.65 2.01 -14.45
C ALA A 482 13.97 2.54 -15.87
N ASP A 483 14.62 3.70 -15.99
CA ASP A 483 15.03 4.33 -17.27
C ASP A 483 15.85 3.38 -18.16
N ILE A 484 16.69 2.53 -17.56
CA ILE A 484 17.53 1.59 -18.33
C ILE A 484 16.68 0.57 -19.12
N PHE A 485 15.43 0.36 -18.72
CA PHE A 485 14.52 -0.61 -19.31
C PHE A 485 13.59 -0.01 -20.37
N THR A 486 13.63 1.31 -20.58
CA THR A 486 12.76 2.04 -21.53
C THR A 486 13.55 2.85 -22.56
N LYS A 487 14.83 3.16 -22.30
CA LYS A 487 15.67 3.94 -23.23
C LYS A 487 17.16 3.61 -23.14
N PRO A 488 17.92 3.79 -24.24
CA PRO A 488 19.37 3.60 -24.23
C PRO A 488 20.05 4.74 -23.46
N LEU A 489 20.70 4.41 -22.34
CA LEU A 489 21.39 5.37 -21.49
C LEU A 489 22.91 5.43 -21.79
N ARG A 490 23.51 6.62 -21.63
CA ARG A 490 24.97 6.80 -21.69
C ARG A 490 25.65 6.20 -20.45
N SER A 491 26.90 5.75 -20.61
CA SER A 491 27.64 4.88 -19.67
C SER A 491 27.69 5.36 -18.21
N GLY A 492 27.65 6.68 -17.96
CA GLY A 492 27.62 7.26 -16.60
C GLY A 492 26.39 6.86 -15.77
N ARG A 493 25.18 6.89 -16.36
CA ARG A 493 23.94 6.48 -15.67
C ARG A 493 23.85 4.97 -15.48
N MET A 494 24.39 4.19 -16.42
CA MET A 494 24.44 2.73 -16.28
C MET A 494 25.31 2.29 -15.11
N SER A 495 26.35 3.05 -14.75
CA SER A 495 27.20 2.74 -13.60
C SER A 495 26.44 2.73 -12.26
N TYR A 496 25.35 3.49 -12.11
CA TYR A 496 24.57 3.57 -10.88
C TYR A 496 23.87 2.24 -10.51
N ILE A 497 23.52 1.40 -11.52
CA ILE A 497 22.91 0.08 -11.31
C ILE A 497 23.95 -1.00 -10.96
N TYR A 498 25.22 -0.81 -11.37
CA TYR A 498 26.25 -1.85 -11.30
C TYR A 498 27.44 -1.55 -10.39
N HIS A 499 27.69 -0.28 -10.06
CA HIS A 499 28.86 0.15 -9.32
C HIS A 499 28.43 1.06 -8.19
N HIS A 500 28.39 0.49 -6.99
CA HIS A 500 28.82 1.24 -5.84
C HIS A 500 30.33 1.00 -5.76
N LEU A 501 31.13 1.98 -6.21
CA LEU A 501 32.58 1.96 -6.03
C LEU A 501 32.87 1.64 -4.56
N SER A 502 33.59 0.56 -4.30
CA SER A 502 33.89 0.10 -2.95
C SER A 502 35.38 0.13 -2.69
N GLY A 503 35.79 0.63 -1.54
CA GLY A 503 37.20 0.79 -1.16
C GLY A 503 37.51 2.20 -0.66
N LEU A 504 38.80 2.46 -0.44
CA LEU A 504 39.30 3.78 -0.04
C LEU A 504 39.40 4.70 -1.26
N ILE A 505 39.21 6.01 -1.06
CA ILE A 505 39.51 7.01 -2.09
C ILE A 505 41.04 6.99 -2.33
N PRO A 506 41.52 6.68 -3.55
CA PRO A 506 42.95 6.60 -3.80
C PRO A 506 43.59 7.99 -3.77
N SER A 507 44.72 8.11 -3.08
CA SER A 507 45.49 9.37 -2.99
C SER A 507 46.03 9.85 -4.33
N SER A 508 46.10 8.98 -5.35
CA SER A 508 46.51 9.32 -6.71
C SER A 508 45.53 10.26 -7.44
N LEU A 509 44.27 10.37 -6.97
CA LEU A 509 43.29 11.32 -7.51
C LEU A 509 43.74 12.79 -7.29
N ALA A 510 44.65 13.03 -6.32
CA ALA A 510 45.27 14.33 -6.07
C ALA A 510 46.14 14.88 -7.22
N ASN A 511 46.57 14.02 -8.15
CA ASN A 511 47.47 14.41 -9.25
C ASN A 511 46.74 15.01 -10.47
N ILE A 512 45.41 15.05 -10.47
CA ILE A 512 44.60 15.49 -11.61
C ILE A 512 44.12 16.93 -11.39
N GLY A 513 45.01 17.91 -11.62
CA GLY A 513 44.74 19.33 -11.32
C GLY A 513 43.72 20.04 -12.23
N SER A 514 43.19 19.37 -13.25
CA SER A 514 42.24 19.93 -14.24
C SER A 514 40.77 19.65 -13.91
N ILE A 515 40.47 18.87 -12.87
CA ILE A 515 39.10 18.46 -12.54
C ILE A 515 38.28 19.67 -12.09
N ARG A 516 37.12 19.85 -12.73
CA ARG A 516 36.13 20.90 -12.37
C ARG A 516 34.89 20.35 -11.67
N PHE A 517 34.46 19.13 -12.04
CA PHE A 517 33.29 18.48 -11.45
C PHE A 517 33.70 17.07 -11.01
N LEU A 518 33.58 16.79 -9.71
CA LEU A 518 33.86 15.49 -9.13
C LEU A 518 32.64 15.02 -8.33
N ASP A 519 31.96 14.01 -8.83
CA ASP A 519 30.83 13.37 -8.16
C ASP A 519 31.18 11.90 -7.89
N LEU A 520 31.29 11.56 -6.61
CA LEU A 520 31.51 10.20 -6.10
C LEU A 520 30.38 9.78 -5.15
N SER A 521 29.23 10.45 -5.22
CA SER A 521 28.11 10.18 -4.33
C SER A 521 27.45 8.81 -4.57
N HIS A 522 26.73 8.31 -3.56
CA HIS A 522 25.98 7.06 -3.58
C HIS A 522 26.81 5.83 -3.96
N ASN A 523 28.00 5.72 -3.37
CA ASN A 523 28.91 4.60 -3.54
C ASN A 523 29.12 3.87 -2.20
N SER A 524 29.98 2.85 -2.17
CA SER A 524 30.39 2.14 -0.96
C SER A 524 31.83 2.50 -0.59
N LEU A 525 32.22 3.75 -0.82
CA LEU A 525 33.55 4.24 -0.44
C LEU A 525 33.62 4.31 1.07
N SER A 526 34.70 3.80 1.64
CA SER A 526 34.87 3.60 3.07
C SER A 526 36.21 4.16 3.54
N GLY A 527 36.28 4.63 4.78
CA GLY A 527 37.50 5.19 5.39
C GLY A 527 37.64 6.71 5.20
N PRO A 528 38.77 7.30 5.64
CA PRO A 528 38.96 8.74 5.61
C PRO A 528 39.25 9.27 4.21
N VAL A 529 38.78 10.49 3.95
CA VAL A 529 39.16 11.25 2.76
C VAL A 529 40.65 11.60 2.90
N PRO A 530 41.52 11.22 1.95
CA PRO A 530 42.96 11.48 2.07
C PRO A 530 43.27 12.98 2.16
N ASP A 531 44.06 13.41 3.14
CA ASP A 531 44.41 14.83 3.31
C ASP A 531 45.08 15.44 2.08
N ASN A 532 45.81 14.64 1.30
CA ASN A 532 46.49 15.09 0.09
C ASN A 532 45.57 15.24 -1.12
N LEU A 533 44.31 14.79 -1.05
CA LEU A 533 43.36 14.77 -2.17
C LEU A 533 43.16 16.17 -2.80
N PHE A 534 43.08 17.20 -1.95
CA PHE A 534 42.81 18.58 -2.36
C PHE A 534 44.09 19.42 -2.55
N ARG A 535 45.27 18.79 -2.70
CA ARG A 535 46.53 19.53 -2.89
C ARG A 535 46.57 20.33 -4.19
N SER A 536 45.89 19.85 -5.24
CA SER A 536 45.89 20.41 -6.60
C SER A 536 44.48 20.76 -7.11
N CYS A 537 43.58 21.28 -6.27
CA CYS A 537 42.16 21.47 -6.59
C CYS A 537 41.73 22.88 -7.04
N SER A 538 42.65 23.71 -7.54
CA SER A 538 42.35 25.11 -7.90
C SER A 538 41.27 25.28 -8.98
N SER A 539 41.03 24.24 -9.80
CA SER A 539 40.01 24.22 -10.85
C SER A 539 38.65 23.66 -10.40
N LEU A 540 38.54 23.10 -9.20
CA LEU A 540 37.36 22.34 -8.76
C LEU A 540 36.20 23.28 -8.41
N VAL A 541 35.04 23.03 -9.03
CA VAL A 541 33.80 23.83 -8.91
C VAL A 541 32.69 23.05 -8.20
N TYR A 542 32.60 21.75 -8.42
CA TYR A 542 31.57 20.89 -7.80
C TYR A 542 32.24 19.65 -7.20
N LEU A 543 31.92 19.37 -5.93
CA LEU A 543 32.34 18.17 -5.23
C LEU A 543 31.14 17.54 -4.51
N SER A 544 30.84 16.28 -4.83
CA SER A 544 29.87 15.47 -4.09
C SER A 544 30.48 14.14 -3.66
N LEU A 545 30.45 13.86 -2.37
CA LEU A 545 30.82 12.59 -1.74
C LEU A 545 29.62 11.95 -1.00
N ALA A 546 28.42 12.47 -1.23
CA ALA A 546 27.22 12.12 -0.45
C ALA A 546 26.88 10.63 -0.49
N GLY A 547 26.24 10.07 0.54
CA GLY A 547 25.72 8.69 0.49
C GLY A 547 26.81 7.62 0.38
N ASN A 548 27.88 7.74 1.16
CA ASN A 548 28.96 6.76 1.25
C ASN A 548 29.16 6.30 2.71
N THR A 549 30.20 5.49 2.96
CA THR A 549 30.61 5.06 4.32
C THR A 549 31.91 5.74 4.76
N LEU A 550 32.15 6.96 4.28
CA LEU A 550 33.37 7.72 4.60
C LEU A 550 33.36 8.14 6.06
N SER A 551 34.51 8.02 6.73
CA SER A 551 34.64 8.23 8.17
C SER A 551 35.87 9.07 8.53
N GLY A 552 35.86 9.73 9.69
CA GLY A 552 36.94 10.63 10.11
C GLY A 552 36.61 12.12 9.90
N PRO A 553 37.59 13.02 10.07
CA PRO A 553 37.35 14.46 9.96
C PRO A 553 37.22 14.94 8.52
N VAL A 554 36.53 16.06 8.33
CA VAL A 554 36.54 16.79 7.05
C VAL A 554 37.96 17.33 6.80
N PRO A 555 38.61 17.04 5.67
CA PRO A 555 39.99 17.45 5.42
C PRO A 555 40.16 18.97 5.39
N ASN A 556 41.10 19.49 6.18
CA ASN A 556 41.44 20.92 6.22
C ASN A 556 42.02 21.45 4.89
N THR A 557 42.57 20.57 4.05
CA THR A 557 43.10 20.90 2.73
C THR A 557 42.02 21.31 1.72
N LEU A 558 40.73 21.09 2.04
CA LEU A 558 39.60 21.59 1.27
C LEU A 558 39.62 23.12 1.10
N SER A 559 40.18 23.86 2.07
CA SER A 559 40.39 25.32 2.03
C SER A 559 41.12 25.81 0.78
N ARG A 560 41.90 24.94 0.12
CA ARG A 560 42.67 25.29 -1.09
C ARG A 560 41.82 25.31 -2.36
N CYS A 561 40.59 24.80 -2.32
CA CYS A 561 39.70 24.72 -3.48
C CYS A 561 38.90 26.01 -3.68
N LEU A 562 39.60 27.13 -3.90
CA LEU A 562 39.01 28.49 -3.94
C LEU A 562 37.94 28.70 -5.03
N SER A 563 37.85 27.81 -6.02
CA SER A 563 36.87 27.85 -7.11
C SER A 563 35.57 27.08 -6.81
N LEU A 564 35.43 26.48 -5.63
CA LEU A 564 34.32 25.58 -5.31
C LEU A 564 33.01 26.35 -5.11
N ASN A 565 31.98 25.96 -5.86
CA ASN A 565 30.62 26.50 -5.79
C ASN A 565 29.67 25.58 -5.02
N SER A 566 29.85 24.26 -5.11
CA SER A 566 28.96 23.28 -4.46
C SER A 566 29.77 22.20 -3.77
N LEU A 567 29.46 21.98 -2.50
CA LEU A 567 30.04 20.94 -1.66
C LEU A 567 28.94 20.11 -1.01
N ASP A 568 28.90 18.83 -1.33
CA ASP A 568 28.02 17.86 -0.69
C ASP A 568 28.80 16.71 -0.06
N LEU A 569 28.71 16.59 1.26
CA LEU A 569 29.31 15.52 2.06
C LEU A 569 28.24 14.76 2.88
N SER A 570 26.97 14.85 2.50
CA SER A 570 25.86 14.31 3.29
C SER A 570 25.87 12.78 3.39
N ASP A 571 25.12 12.23 4.34
CA ASP A 571 24.84 10.79 4.43
C ASP A 571 26.13 9.94 4.45
N ASN A 572 26.99 10.26 5.42
CA ASN A 572 28.28 9.60 5.65
C ASN A 572 28.53 9.43 7.16
N HIS A 573 29.72 8.99 7.54
CA HIS A 573 30.15 8.83 8.94
C HIS A 573 31.24 9.84 9.34
N PHE A 574 31.24 11.05 8.74
CA PHE A 574 32.18 12.10 9.15
C PHE A 574 31.95 12.46 10.62
N SER A 575 33.04 12.57 11.38
CA SER A 575 33.04 12.83 12.82
C SER A 575 34.07 13.90 13.16
N SER A 576 34.03 14.44 14.38
CA SER A 576 34.80 15.61 14.85
C SER A 576 34.16 16.96 14.52
N ILE A 577 34.78 18.02 15.05
CA ILE A 577 34.43 19.43 14.82
C ILE A 577 35.03 19.84 13.47
N PRO A 578 34.21 20.23 12.47
CA PRO A 578 34.73 20.76 11.21
C PRO A 578 35.53 22.04 11.45
N ASP A 579 36.63 22.20 10.73
CA ASP A 579 37.33 23.47 10.66
C ASP A 579 36.52 24.45 9.79
N PHE A 580 35.57 25.13 10.42
CA PHE A 580 34.74 26.13 9.74
C PHE A 580 35.54 27.40 9.41
N VAL A 581 36.34 27.91 10.35
CA VAL A 581 37.00 29.23 10.26
C VAL A 581 38.11 29.24 9.22
N THR A 582 39.04 28.29 9.31
CA THR A 582 40.20 28.23 8.40
C THR A 582 39.99 27.25 7.24
N GLY A 583 38.93 26.43 7.30
CA GLY A 583 38.53 25.50 6.26
C GLY A 583 37.37 26.01 5.40
N ILE A 584 36.14 25.74 5.82
CA ILE A 584 34.94 25.86 4.97
C ILE A 584 34.58 27.31 4.63
N TRP A 585 34.66 28.25 5.56
CA TRP A 585 34.32 29.66 5.30
C TRP A 585 35.35 30.42 4.48
N SER A 586 36.55 29.85 4.30
CA SER A 586 37.54 30.40 3.36
C SER A 586 37.11 30.26 1.89
N LEU A 587 36.11 29.40 1.60
CA LEU A 587 35.58 29.12 0.26
C LEU A 587 34.57 30.18 -0.20
N THR A 588 35.00 31.43 -0.37
CA THR A 588 34.13 32.60 -0.65
C THR A 588 33.23 32.49 -1.89
N ARG A 589 33.43 31.50 -2.78
CA ARG A 589 32.58 31.24 -3.97
C ARG A 589 31.46 30.21 -3.73
N LEU A 590 31.41 29.60 -2.55
CA LEU A 590 30.46 28.54 -2.24
C LEU A 590 29.01 29.07 -2.27
N ARG A 591 28.14 28.33 -2.95
CA ARG A 591 26.70 28.56 -3.07
C ARG A 591 25.90 27.49 -2.33
N THR A 592 26.34 26.24 -2.39
CA THR A 592 25.66 25.11 -1.76
C THR A 592 26.61 24.39 -0.82
N LEU A 593 26.21 24.27 0.45
CA LEU A 593 26.90 23.48 1.46
C LEU A 593 25.93 22.48 2.11
N ASN A 594 26.19 21.20 1.88
CA ASN A 594 25.43 20.11 2.49
C ASN A 594 26.34 19.19 3.31
N LEU A 595 26.10 19.15 4.63
CA LEU A 595 26.79 18.29 5.59
C LEU A 595 25.79 17.40 6.36
N SER A 596 24.55 17.24 5.87
CA SER A 596 23.49 16.56 6.62
C SER A 596 23.79 15.09 6.87
N HIS A 597 23.17 14.50 7.90
CA HIS A 597 23.21 13.06 8.17
C HIS A 597 24.65 12.52 8.31
N ASN A 598 25.41 13.13 9.21
CA ASN A 598 26.75 12.72 9.61
C ASN A 598 26.85 12.64 11.16
N SER A 599 28.05 12.43 11.70
CA SER A 599 28.34 12.44 13.14
C SER A 599 29.19 13.65 13.56
N LEU A 600 29.03 14.78 12.87
CA LEU A 600 29.76 16.02 13.15
C LEU A 600 29.27 16.67 14.45
N SER A 601 30.18 17.23 15.24
CA SER A 601 29.88 17.78 16.57
C SER A 601 30.53 19.16 16.80
N GLY A 602 30.17 19.82 17.90
CA GLY A 602 30.71 21.12 18.29
C GLY A 602 29.87 22.32 17.81
N PRO A 603 30.29 23.55 18.14
CA PRO A 603 29.58 24.76 17.74
C PRO A 603 29.87 25.15 16.30
N VAL A 604 28.87 25.73 15.63
CA VAL A 604 29.05 26.47 14.38
C VAL A 604 29.46 27.90 14.76
N PRO A 605 30.71 28.32 14.52
CA PRO A 605 31.16 29.65 14.96
C PRO A 605 30.51 30.80 14.15
N GLU A 606 30.82 32.05 14.47
CA GLU A 606 30.51 33.21 13.62
C GLU A 606 31.54 33.34 12.48
N GLY A 607 31.11 33.77 11.29
CA GLY A 607 31.95 33.88 10.09
C GLY A 607 31.28 33.41 8.78
N VAL A 608 30.02 32.98 8.83
CA VAL A 608 29.22 32.55 7.67
C VAL A 608 29.05 33.70 6.66
N LEU A 609 29.05 34.95 7.12
CA LEU A 609 28.97 36.14 6.26
C LEU A 609 30.11 36.21 5.21
N ALA A 610 31.26 35.59 5.46
CA ALA A 610 32.34 35.49 4.48
C ALA A 610 31.88 34.78 3.18
N LEU A 611 30.90 33.89 3.28
CA LEU A 611 30.25 33.19 2.18
C LEU A 611 29.08 34.01 1.61
N HIS A 612 29.37 35.20 1.11
CA HIS A 612 28.35 36.14 0.59
C HIS A 612 27.41 35.56 -0.48
N ASN A 613 27.87 34.59 -1.28
CA ASN A 613 27.10 33.94 -2.34
C ASN A 613 26.35 32.68 -1.90
N LEU A 614 26.34 32.35 -0.60
CA LEU A 614 25.72 31.12 -0.12
C LEU A 614 24.20 31.16 -0.32
N GLU A 615 23.67 30.17 -1.03
CA GLU A 615 22.25 29.97 -1.32
C GLU A 615 21.66 28.90 -0.38
N GLU A 616 22.38 27.80 -0.14
CA GLU A 616 21.91 26.66 0.63
C GLU A 616 22.89 26.24 1.73
N LEU A 617 22.38 26.09 2.96
CA LEU A 617 23.12 25.60 4.13
C LEU A 617 22.35 24.49 4.86
N LEU A 618 22.80 23.25 4.68
CA LEU A 618 22.11 22.06 5.20
C LEU A 618 23.01 21.30 6.19
N LEU A 619 22.66 21.34 7.48
CA LEU A 619 23.40 20.67 8.58
C LEU A 619 22.55 19.64 9.33
N ARG A 620 21.38 19.29 8.80
CA ARG A 620 20.39 18.41 9.45
C ARG A 620 20.98 17.08 9.92
N GLY A 621 20.56 16.59 11.10
CA GLY A 621 20.87 15.22 11.53
C GLY A 621 22.34 15.01 11.88
N ASN A 622 22.91 15.90 12.67
CA ASN A 622 24.28 15.84 13.21
C ASN A 622 24.23 16.03 14.75
N GLN A 623 25.39 16.24 15.38
CA GLN A 623 25.55 16.50 16.81
C GLN A 623 26.04 17.94 17.09
N PHE A 624 25.72 18.90 16.21
CA PHE A 624 26.11 20.30 16.39
C PHE A 624 25.43 20.91 17.63
N SER A 625 26.17 21.69 18.41
CA SER A 625 25.73 22.25 19.69
C SER A 625 26.03 23.74 19.82
N GLY A 626 25.55 24.42 20.87
CA GLY A 626 25.74 25.86 21.05
C GLY A 626 24.73 26.74 20.30
N PRO A 627 24.87 28.08 20.34
CA PRO A 627 23.95 29.00 19.69
C PRO A 627 24.10 29.01 18.17
N LEU A 628 23.01 29.34 17.47
CA LEU A 628 23.06 29.61 16.04
C LEU A 628 23.85 30.91 15.78
N PRO A 629 24.70 30.96 14.74
CA PRO A 629 25.51 32.13 14.42
C PRO A 629 24.63 33.32 14.01
N ILE A 630 24.88 34.49 14.60
CA ILE A 630 24.05 35.70 14.39
C ILE A 630 24.22 36.24 12.96
N ASP A 631 25.39 36.08 12.36
CA ASP A 631 25.73 36.60 11.04
C ASP A 631 25.08 35.84 9.87
N ILE A 632 24.45 34.67 10.11
CA ILE A 632 23.70 33.95 9.06
C ILE A 632 22.56 34.76 8.46
N GLY A 633 21.90 35.59 9.29
CA GLY A 633 20.81 36.46 8.86
C GLY A 633 21.26 37.62 7.98
N LEU A 634 22.58 37.81 7.82
CA LEU A 634 23.18 38.86 7.00
C LEU A 634 23.62 38.35 5.62
N CYS A 635 23.47 37.05 5.32
CA CYS A 635 23.78 36.48 4.02
C CYS A 635 22.66 36.77 3.00
N PRO A 636 22.89 37.59 1.97
CA PRO A 636 21.81 38.14 1.13
C PRO A 636 21.16 37.13 0.18
N HIS A 637 21.87 36.05 -0.17
CA HIS A 637 21.43 35.07 -1.17
C HIS A 637 20.86 33.77 -0.58
N LEU A 638 20.82 33.65 0.76
CA LEU A 638 20.44 32.42 1.44
C LEU A 638 18.94 32.14 1.30
N ASN A 639 18.61 31.01 0.67
CA ASN A 639 17.23 30.61 0.38
C ASN A 639 16.81 29.29 1.07
N ARG A 640 17.74 28.39 1.40
CA ARG A 640 17.45 27.13 2.10
C ARG A 640 18.37 26.91 3.28
N VAL A 641 17.80 26.74 4.47
CA VAL A 641 18.53 26.48 5.70
C VAL A 641 17.89 25.32 6.46
N ASP A 642 18.67 24.29 6.78
CA ASP A 642 18.20 23.17 7.61
C ASP A 642 19.17 22.87 8.75
N PHE A 643 18.77 23.22 9.98
CA PHE A 643 19.48 22.90 11.22
C PHE A 643 18.78 21.80 12.03
N SER A 644 17.76 21.15 11.47
CA SER A 644 16.93 20.21 12.24
C SER A 644 17.69 18.99 12.74
N LYS A 645 17.19 18.36 13.82
CA LYS A 645 17.76 17.13 14.42
C LYS A 645 19.24 17.30 14.81
N ASN A 646 19.53 18.33 15.61
CA ASN A 646 20.85 18.62 16.17
C ASN A 646 20.71 18.91 17.68
N LEU A 647 21.77 19.43 18.31
CA LEU A 647 21.85 19.78 19.74
C LEU A 647 21.99 21.30 19.95
N PHE A 648 21.52 22.14 19.00
CA PHE A 648 21.63 23.59 19.11
C PHE A 648 20.84 24.13 20.32
N THR A 649 21.41 25.13 21.00
CA THR A 649 20.88 25.75 22.22
C THR A 649 20.71 27.27 22.05
N GLY A 650 20.01 27.93 22.97
CA GLY A 650 19.81 29.38 22.93
C GLY A 650 18.65 29.82 22.01
N ALA A 651 18.54 31.13 21.80
CA ALA A 651 17.47 31.73 20.99
C ALA A 651 17.81 31.77 19.50
N VAL A 652 16.78 31.70 18.66
CA VAL A 652 16.92 31.93 17.22
C VAL A 652 17.30 33.41 16.99
N PRO A 653 18.42 33.71 16.29
CA PRO A 653 18.88 35.09 16.11
C PRO A 653 17.85 35.97 15.39
N GLU A 654 17.66 37.21 15.86
CA GLU A 654 16.76 38.19 15.21
C GLU A 654 17.21 38.56 13.79
N SER A 655 18.51 38.46 13.50
CA SER A 655 19.06 38.69 12.18
C SER A 655 18.44 37.82 11.09
N VAL A 656 17.97 36.60 11.41
CA VAL A 656 17.31 35.67 10.47
C VAL A 656 16.05 36.30 9.85
N GLN A 657 15.42 37.27 10.52
CA GLN A 657 14.29 38.01 9.97
C GLN A 657 14.63 38.79 8.69
N ARG A 658 15.90 39.14 8.49
CA ARG A 658 16.36 39.95 7.34
C ARG A 658 16.49 39.13 6.05
N LEU A 659 16.32 37.80 6.13
CA LEU A 659 16.39 36.89 4.99
C LEU A 659 15.06 36.90 4.23
N ASN A 660 14.88 37.82 3.28
CA ASN A 660 13.60 37.99 2.58
C ASN A 660 13.35 36.97 1.45
N SER A 661 14.35 36.16 1.09
CA SER A 661 14.31 35.22 -0.06
C SER A 661 14.28 33.74 0.37
N MET A 662 13.83 33.45 1.59
CA MET A 662 13.90 32.11 2.17
C MET A 662 12.76 31.21 1.70
N ALA A 663 13.11 30.14 0.97
CA ALA A 663 12.19 29.12 0.48
C ALA A 663 11.98 27.98 1.51
N TYR A 664 12.99 27.68 2.33
CA TYR A 664 12.91 26.63 3.33
C TYR A 664 13.79 26.95 4.54
N PHE A 665 13.22 26.88 5.73
CA PHE A 665 13.92 27.07 6.99
C PHE A 665 13.39 26.07 8.02
N SER A 666 14.29 25.27 8.61
CA SER A 666 13.91 24.28 9.63
C SER A 666 14.93 24.26 10.76
N VAL A 667 14.43 24.32 12.00
CA VAL A 667 15.20 24.20 13.24
C VAL A 667 14.60 23.14 14.18
N SER A 668 13.75 22.26 13.64
CA SER A 668 13.02 21.26 14.42
C SER A 668 13.94 20.26 15.12
N ASN A 669 13.48 19.70 16.24
CA ASN A 669 14.21 18.70 17.03
C ASN A 669 15.62 19.18 17.46
N ASN A 670 15.68 20.34 18.12
CA ASN A 670 16.87 20.89 18.78
C ASN A 670 16.56 21.22 20.26
N MET A 671 17.50 21.86 20.96
CA MET A 671 17.37 22.35 22.34
C MET A 671 17.22 23.88 22.42
N LEU A 672 16.61 24.48 21.40
CA LEU A 672 16.45 25.94 21.31
C LEU A 672 15.41 26.47 22.32
N THR A 673 15.65 27.68 22.83
CA THR A 673 14.86 28.34 23.87
C THR A 673 14.52 29.79 23.49
N GLY A 674 13.38 30.32 23.95
CA GLY A 674 13.03 31.74 23.77
C GLY A 674 11.84 31.99 22.85
N ARG A 675 11.55 33.28 22.59
CA ARG A 675 10.48 33.70 21.68
C ARG A 675 11.00 33.77 20.25
N LEU A 676 10.17 33.37 19.29
CA LEU A 676 10.51 33.56 17.88
C LEU A 676 10.43 35.05 17.51
N PRO A 677 11.37 35.55 16.70
CA PRO A 677 11.31 36.91 16.18
C PRO A 677 10.05 37.13 15.33
N VAL A 678 9.33 38.24 15.55
CA VAL A 678 8.07 38.57 14.86
C VAL A 678 8.36 39.31 13.54
N GLY A 679 8.48 38.57 12.42
CA GLY A 679 8.70 39.18 11.09
C GLY A 679 9.49 38.30 10.11
N GLY A 680 9.38 38.61 8.81
CA GLY A 680 10.12 37.94 7.73
C GLY A 680 9.73 36.47 7.54
N VAL A 681 10.73 35.59 7.44
CA VAL A 681 10.61 34.14 7.21
C VAL A 681 9.67 33.43 8.20
N PHE A 682 9.55 33.95 9.43
CA PHE A 682 8.76 33.32 10.48
C PHE A 682 7.23 33.47 10.31
N GLN A 683 6.76 34.28 9.35
CA GLN A 683 5.32 34.40 9.03
C GLN A 683 4.82 33.29 8.10
N SER A 684 5.70 32.76 7.24
CA SER A 684 5.40 31.70 6.27
C SER A 684 5.87 30.31 6.73
N LEU A 685 6.31 30.18 7.99
CA LEU A 685 6.92 28.96 8.51
C LEU A 685 5.85 27.92 8.88
N ASP A 686 6.02 26.68 8.39
CA ASP A 686 5.18 25.56 8.78
C ASP A 686 5.47 25.12 10.24
N GLN A 687 4.45 24.59 10.92
CA GLN A 687 4.57 24.07 12.30
C GLN A 687 5.66 23.00 12.41
N SER A 688 5.85 22.21 11.35
CA SER A 688 6.87 21.15 11.26
C SER A 688 8.31 21.67 11.40
N ALA A 689 8.58 22.92 11.01
CA ALA A 689 9.91 23.53 11.04
C ALA A 689 10.40 23.87 12.47
N LEU A 690 9.49 23.93 13.45
CA LEU A 690 9.77 24.33 14.84
C LEU A 690 9.55 23.20 15.85
N GLN A 691 8.90 22.12 15.43
CA GLN A 691 8.51 21.00 16.28
C GLN A 691 9.72 20.35 16.98
N GLY A 692 9.51 19.84 18.19
CA GLY A 692 10.56 19.12 18.93
C GLY A 692 11.53 19.99 19.73
N ASN A 693 11.39 21.32 19.70
CA ASN A 693 12.09 22.25 20.60
C ASN A 693 11.24 22.55 21.84
N LEU A 694 11.62 21.99 23.00
CA LEU A 694 10.85 22.14 24.24
C LEU A 694 10.87 23.57 24.84
N GLY A 695 11.81 24.41 24.41
CA GLY A 695 12.02 25.75 24.96
C GLY A 695 11.51 26.92 24.12
N ILE A 696 11.01 26.68 22.89
CA ILE A 696 10.49 27.73 22.00
C ILE A 696 9.02 28.01 22.33
N CYS A 697 8.68 29.27 22.60
CA CYS A 697 7.30 29.71 22.82
C CYS A 697 6.74 30.40 21.56
N SER A 698 5.83 29.74 20.86
CA SER A 698 5.16 30.26 19.65
C SER A 698 3.70 29.78 19.58
N PRO A 699 2.75 30.60 19.07
CA PRO A 699 1.36 30.19 18.84
C PRO A 699 1.21 29.02 17.85
N LEU A 700 2.25 28.73 17.07
CA LEU A 700 2.28 27.61 16.11
C LEU A 700 2.51 26.23 16.78
N LEU A 701 2.90 26.16 18.07
CA LEU A 701 3.19 24.91 18.77
C LEU A 701 2.17 24.67 19.91
N LYS A 702 1.48 23.52 19.88
CA LYS A 702 0.60 23.06 20.97
C LYS A 702 1.42 22.36 22.06
N GLY A 703 1.85 23.11 23.10
CA GLY A 703 2.54 22.56 24.27
C GLY A 703 2.75 23.61 25.40
N PRO A 704 2.92 23.19 26.67
CA PRO A 704 3.04 24.12 27.80
C PRO A 704 4.40 24.84 27.78
N CYS A 705 4.39 26.15 27.60
CA CYS A 705 5.63 26.94 27.58
C CYS A 705 6.05 27.38 28.98
N LYS A 706 7.29 27.05 29.39
CA LYS A 706 7.93 27.61 30.59
C LYS A 706 8.97 28.66 30.17
N MET A 707 8.58 29.94 30.19
CA MET A 707 9.53 31.04 30.04
C MET A 707 10.14 31.40 31.40
N ASN A 708 11.42 31.09 31.62
CA ASN A 708 12.19 31.64 32.73
C ASN A 708 12.98 32.86 32.24
N VAL A 709 12.32 34.02 32.08
CA VAL A 709 13.02 35.32 32.01
C VAL A 709 12.15 36.40 32.68
N PRO A 710 12.71 37.29 33.53
CA PRO A 710 11.95 38.33 34.23
C PRO A 710 11.45 39.41 33.25
N LYS A 711 10.21 39.89 33.43
CA LYS A 711 9.68 41.05 32.68
C LYS A 711 10.29 42.36 33.20
N PRO A 712 10.70 43.31 32.34
CA PRO A 712 10.63 44.73 32.67
C PRO A 712 9.25 45.28 32.26
N LEU A 713 8.56 45.79 33.28
CA LEU A 713 7.63 46.92 33.34
C LEU A 713 6.69 47.23 32.15
N VAL A 714 5.41 47.11 32.47
CA VAL A 714 4.26 47.72 31.81
C VAL A 714 4.35 49.25 31.93
N LEU A 715 4.17 49.97 30.82
CA LEU A 715 3.70 51.36 30.83
C LEU A 715 2.18 51.31 30.60
N ASP A 716 1.44 51.84 31.57
CA ASP A 716 -0.03 51.94 31.60
C ASP A 716 -0.51 53.05 30.62
N PRO A 717 -1.57 52.86 29.82
CA PRO A 717 -1.91 53.74 28.68
C PRO A 717 -2.58 55.08 29.01
N ASN A 718 -2.71 55.51 30.27
CA ASN A 718 -3.53 56.69 30.61
C ASN A 718 -2.82 57.77 31.45
N ALA A 719 -1.53 57.99 31.25
CA ALA A 719 -0.85 59.18 31.77
C ALA A 719 -0.68 60.24 30.67
N TYR A 720 -1.72 61.06 30.46
CA TYR A 720 -1.56 62.38 29.85
C TYR A 720 -1.29 63.39 30.97
N THR A 721 -0.07 63.95 31.00
CA THR A 721 0.21 65.40 31.12
C THR A 721 1.72 65.66 31.13
N ASN A 722 2.15 66.38 30.08
CA ASN A 722 3.18 67.42 29.98
C ASN A 722 4.47 67.43 30.85
N GLN A 723 5.56 67.49 30.09
CA GLN A 723 6.71 68.42 30.19
C GLN A 723 7.82 68.21 31.24
N ASN A 724 9.02 68.05 30.65
CA ASN A 724 10.33 68.59 31.03
C ASN A 724 11.22 67.84 32.04
N ASP A 725 12.50 67.86 31.66
CA ASP A 725 13.73 67.76 32.45
C ASP A 725 14.31 66.39 32.84
N ALA A 726 15.24 65.95 31.98
CA ALA A 726 16.68 65.92 32.23
C ALA A 726 17.27 65.24 33.49
N HIS A 727 18.31 64.44 33.19
CA HIS A 727 19.56 64.20 33.94
C HIS A 727 19.65 63.17 35.08
N ARG A 728 20.67 62.31 34.89
CA ARG A 728 21.70 61.80 35.84
C ARG A 728 21.52 60.43 36.53
N GLN A 729 22.48 59.55 36.20
CA GLN A 729 23.42 58.80 37.07
C GLN A 729 22.84 57.83 38.13
N ARG A 730 23.50 56.79 38.65
CA ARG A 730 24.66 55.88 38.40
C ARG A 730 24.74 55.06 39.72
N ASN A 731 25.29 53.83 39.69
CA ASN A 731 25.72 53.01 40.85
C ASN A 731 24.58 52.35 41.68
N GLU A 732 24.67 51.18 42.34
CA GLU A 732 25.77 50.32 42.78
C GLU A 732 25.26 48.93 43.26
N ALA A 733 26.13 47.92 43.13
CA ALA A 733 26.40 46.70 43.95
C ALA A 733 25.35 45.94 44.84
N ALA A 734 25.30 44.61 44.59
CA ALA A 734 25.59 43.48 45.49
C ALA A 734 24.74 43.07 46.74
N TYR A 735 24.16 41.86 46.62
CA TYR A 735 24.13 40.71 47.58
C TYR A 735 23.21 40.71 48.84
N PRO A 736 22.84 39.52 49.36
CA PRO A 736 21.43 39.15 49.62
C PRO A 736 21.12 38.81 51.09
N THR A 737 19.84 38.63 51.44
CA THR A 737 19.43 37.71 52.53
C THR A 737 17.94 37.39 52.50
N ARG A 738 17.61 36.13 52.81
CA ARG A 738 16.27 35.59 53.02
C ARG A 738 15.69 36.11 54.36
N LEU A 739 14.38 36.38 54.44
CA LEU A 739 13.46 35.64 55.32
C LEU A 739 11.98 36.06 55.13
N HIS A 740 11.11 35.10 55.40
CA HIS A 740 9.65 35.12 55.37
C HIS A 740 8.96 36.32 56.01
N ARG A 741 7.86 36.78 55.39
CA ARG A 741 6.62 37.09 56.14
C ARG A 741 5.35 36.99 55.28
N GLN A 742 4.31 36.51 55.95
CA GLN A 742 2.96 36.19 55.49
C GLN A 742 2.23 37.34 54.79
N ILE A 743 1.40 36.99 53.79
CA ILE A 743 0.49 37.91 53.11
C ILE A 743 -0.96 37.49 53.42
N PHE A 744 -1.72 38.42 54.01
CA PHE A 744 -3.18 38.41 54.00
C PHE A 744 -3.67 38.54 52.56
N LEU A 745 -4.50 37.60 52.10
CA LEU A 745 -5.05 37.58 50.73
C LEU A 745 -6.34 38.40 50.65
N SER A 746 -6.43 39.25 49.63
CA SER A 746 -7.63 40.01 49.29
C SER A 746 -8.77 39.09 48.89
N VAL A 747 -10.01 39.57 49.03
CA VAL A 747 -11.26 38.84 48.70
C VAL A 747 -11.24 38.27 47.27
N SER A 748 -10.59 38.94 46.32
CA SER A 748 -10.39 38.49 44.93
C SER A 748 -9.39 37.32 44.79
N ALA A 749 -8.39 37.26 45.66
CA ALA A 749 -7.44 36.15 45.70
C ALA A 749 -8.06 34.93 46.40
N ILE A 750 -8.95 35.14 47.38
CA ILE A 750 -9.75 34.06 47.98
C ILE A 750 -10.72 33.48 46.94
N THR A 751 -11.36 34.29 46.08
CA THR A 751 -12.21 33.80 44.98
C THR A 751 -11.41 33.06 43.89
N ALA A 752 -10.19 33.52 43.58
CA ALA A 752 -9.33 32.85 42.62
C ALA A 752 -8.77 31.52 43.18
N ILE A 753 -8.42 31.49 44.47
CA ILE A 753 -7.93 30.29 45.15
C ILE A 753 -9.08 29.29 45.32
N SER A 754 -10.30 29.74 45.66
CA SER A 754 -11.47 28.84 45.74
C SER A 754 -11.91 28.33 44.36
N ALA A 755 -11.83 29.13 43.30
CA ALA A 755 -12.06 28.67 41.92
C ALA A 755 -10.97 27.68 41.46
N ALA A 756 -9.70 27.94 41.77
CA ALA A 756 -8.60 27.02 41.47
C ALA A 756 -8.72 25.72 42.27
N ILE A 757 -9.13 25.77 43.54
CA ILE A 757 -9.41 24.59 44.35
C ILE A 757 -10.62 23.84 43.79
N LEU A 758 -11.68 24.52 43.34
CA LEU A 758 -12.83 23.86 42.68
C LEU A 758 -12.47 23.20 41.35
N ILE A 759 -11.58 23.81 40.56
CA ILE A 759 -11.09 23.24 39.31
C ILE A 759 -10.16 22.05 39.59
N VAL A 760 -9.26 22.16 40.58
CA VAL A 760 -8.38 21.06 40.96
C VAL A 760 -9.17 19.92 41.60
N CYS A 761 -10.12 20.20 42.48
CA CYS A 761 -11.08 19.23 42.99
C CYS A 761 -11.92 18.65 41.86
N GLY A 762 -12.33 19.45 40.87
CA GLY A 762 -13.03 19.00 39.68
C GLY A 762 -12.18 18.07 38.82
N VAL A 763 -10.90 18.36 38.61
CA VAL A 763 -9.96 17.52 37.87
C VAL A 763 -9.60 16.27 38.65
N ILE A 764 -9.46 16.36 39.98
CA ILE A 764 -9.25 15.20 40.85
C ILE A 764 -10.52 14.35 40.89
N VAL A 765 -11.71 14.94 40.95
CA VAL A 765 -12.99 14.23 40.87
C VAL A 765 -13.18 13.63 39.49
N ILE A 766 -12.85 14.30 38.39
CA ILE A 766 -12.90 13.76 37.03
C ILE A 766 -11.85 12.67 36.85
N SER A 767 -10.67 12.80 37.45
CA SER A 767 -9.61 11.80 37.39
C SER A 767 -9.93 10.60 38.28
N LEU A 768 -10.52 10.80 39.45
CA LEU A 768 -11.06 9.74 40.31
C LEU A 768 -12.35 9.15 39.74
N LEU A 769 -13.13 9.90 38.96
CA LEU A 769 -14.27 9.41 38.19
C LEU A 769 -13.80 8.68 36.95
N ASN A 770 -12.67 9.04 36.32
CA ASN A 770 -12.09 8.29 35.21
C ASN A 770 -11.37 7.04 35.70
N VAL A 771 -10.67 7.11 36.84
CA VAL A 771 -10.04 5.96 37.49
C VAL A 771 -11.11 5.08 38.12
N SER A 772 -12.17 5.62 38.71
CA SER A 772 -13.33 4.84 39.15
C SER A 772 -14.26 4.45 38.02
N ALA A 773 -14.26 5.09 36.84
CA ALA A 773 -14.99 4.66 35.65
C ALA A 773 -14.20 3.62 34.87
N ARG A 774 -12.86 3.61 34.94
CA ARG A 774 -11.99 2.53 34.42
C ARG A 774 -11.92 1.36 35.39
N ARG A 775 -11.88 1.62 36.71
CA ARG A 775 -12.05 0.59 37.74
C ARG A 775 -13.48 0.13 37.81
N LYS A 776 -14.50 0.97 37.57
CA LYS A 776 -15.88 0.52 37.34
C LYS A 776 -16.00 -0.12 35.98
N LEU A 777 -15.30 0.25 34.90
CA LEU A 777 -15.38 -0.53 33.66
C LEU A 777 -14.77 -1.90 33.88
N ALA A 778 -13.60 -2.00 34.51
CA ALA A 778 -12.96 -3.28 34.83
C ALA A 778 -13.69 -4.06 35.95
N PHE A 779 -14.30 -3.39 36.92
CA PHE A 779 -15.15 -4.00 37.96
C PHE A 779 -16.55 -4.27 37.45
N VAL A 780 -17.06 -3.58 36.43
CA VAL A 780 -18.35 -3.80 35.75
C VAL A 780 -18.14 -4.76 34.59
N GLU A 781 -16.92 -5.00 34.11
CA GLU A 781 -16.57 -6.04 33.14
C GLU A 781 -16.27 -7.33 33.91
N ASN A 782 -15.58 -7.26 35.06
CA ASN A 782 -15.44 -8.38 36.00
C ASN A 782 -16.71 -8.64 36.84
N ALA A 783 -17.53 -7.62 37.13
CA ALA A 783 -18.87 -7.81 37.69
C ALA A 783 -19.93 -7.95 36.60
N LEU A 784 -19.68 -7.64 35.32
CA LEU A 784 -20.52 -8.17 34.24
C LEU A 784 -20.20 -9.65 34.16
N GLU A 785 -18.94 -10.06 34.08
CA GLU A 785 -18.60 -11.48 34.09
C GLU A 785 -19.09 -12.17 35.38
N SER A 786 -19.05 -11.53 36.57
CA SER A 786 -19.56 -12.15 37.80
C SER A 786 -21.08 -12.01 38.02
N VAL A 787 -21.76 -10.98 37.51
CA VAL A 787 -23.24 -10.83 37.50
C VAL A 787 -23.87 -11.67 36.38
N PHE A 788 -23.20 -11.80 35.23
CA PHE A 788 -23.57 -12.70 34.14
C PHE A 788 -23.19 -14.16 34.44
N SER A 789 -22.24 -14.42 35.35
CA SER A 789 -22.03 -15.75 35.96
C SER A 789 -23.02 -16.04 37.09
N SER A 790 -23.54 -15.04 37.81
CA SER A 790 -24.52 -15.24 38.91
C SER A 790 -25.98 -15.11 38.51
N SER A 791 -26.28 -14.85 37.23
CA SER A 791 -27.64 -14.92 36.65
C SER A 791 -27.88 -16.19 35.81
N LEU A 792 -26.86 -17.02 35.62
CA LEU A 792 -27.01 -18.39 35.07
C LEU A 792 -27.51 -19.33 36.17
N SER A 793 -28.69 -19.05 36.73
CA SER A 793 -29.47 -20.10 37.37
C SER A 793 -30.12 -20.92 36.27
N SER A 794 -29.59 -22.12 36.05
CA SER A 794 -30.17 -23.26 35.34
C SER A 794 -31.69 -23.20 35.09
N GLY A 795 -32.10 -22.56 33.99
CA GLY A 795 -33.49 -22.49 33.57
C GLY A 795 -33.58 -22.32 32.07
N SER A 796 -33.77 -23.43 31.36
CA SER A 796 -34.06 -23.48 29.92
C SER A 796 -35.01 -22.35 29.49
N LEU A 797 -34.58 -21.43 28.63
CA LEU A 797 -35.48 -20.43 28.05
C LEU A 797 -36.56 -21.18 27.24
N ALA A 798 -37.83 -21.00 27.63
CA ALA A 798 -38.95 -21.66 26.97
C ALA A 798 -39.14 -21.08 25.55
N THR A 799 -38.69 -21.83 24.55
CA THR A 799 -39.00 -21.60 23.14
C THR A 799 -40.53 -21.65 22.94
N GLY A 800 -41.07 -20.72 22.16
CA GLY A 800 -42.51 -20.67 21.88
C GLY A 800 -43.40 -19.92 22.88
N LYS A 801 -42.85 -19.02 23.71
CA LYS A 801 -43.63 -18.09 24.57
C LYS A 801 -43.44 -16.63 24.15
N LEU A 802 -44.52 -15.84 24.14
CA LEU A 802 -44.46 -14.39 23.90
C LEU A 802 -43.88 -13.67 25.11
N ILE A 803 -42.86 -12.83 24.90
CA ILE A 803 -42.18 -12.08 25.95
C ILE A 803 -42.46 -10.60 25.76
N LEU A 804 -43.16 -9.98 26.70
CA LEU A 804 -43.43 -8.53 26.75
C LEU A 804 -42.46 -7.86 27.75
N PHE A 805 -41.97 -6.68 27.43
CA PHE A 805 -40.96 -5.97 28.22
C PHE A 805 -41.53 -5.27 29.47
N ASP A 806 -42.80 -4.88 29.47
CA ASP A 806 -43.47 -4.24 30.60
C ASP A 806 -44.34 -5.26 31.37
N SER A 807 -43.72 -5.99 32.31
CA SER A 807 -44.40 -6.94 33.19
C SER A 807 -45.15 -6.23 34.34
N ARG A 808 -46.45 -5.95 34.14
CA ARG A 808 -47.44 -5.82 35.23
C ARG A 808 -48.77 -6.54 34.97
N SER A 809 -48.90 -7.28 33.87
CA SER A 809 -50.03 -8.19 33.65
C SER A 809 -49.51 -9.61 33.43
N SER A 810 -50.20 -10.58 34.03
CA SER A 810 -49.87 -12.00 34.01
C SER A 810 -49.78 -12.55 32.58
N PRO A 811 -48.96 -13.59 32.33
CA PRO A 811 -48.81 -14.23 31.03
C PRO A 811 -49.95 -15.23 30.72
N ASP A 812 -51.19 -14.91 31.11
CA ASP A 812 -52.38 -15.74 30.85
C ASP A 812 -53.25 -15.11 29.77
N CYS A 813 -52.70 -14.97 28.57
CA CYS A 813 -53.47 -15.02 27.33
C CYS A 813 -52.48 -15.11 26.18
N ILE A 814 -52.84 -15.82 25.10
CA ILE A 814 -52.01 -16.10 23.92
C ILE A 814 -51.19 -17.40 24.08
N SER A 815 -51.90 -18.51 24.19
CA SER A 815 -51.34 -19.86 24.07
C SER A 815 -50.97 -20.24 22.63
N ASN A 816 -51.40 -19.50 21.61
CA ASN A 816 -51.02 -19.79 20.22
C ASN A 816 -51.00 -18.54 19.29
N PRO A 817 -49.83 -17.92 19.02
CA PRO A 817 -49.71 -16.72 18.18
C PRO A 817 -50.07 -16.94 16.70
N GLU A 818 -50.04 -18.18 16.20
CA GLU A 818 -50.47 -18.50 14.82
C GLU A 818 -51.98 -18.24 14.63
N SER A 819 -52.79 -18.49 15.65
CA SER A 819 -54.24 -18.23 15.61
C SER A 819 -54.58 -16.72 15.61
N LEU A 820 -53.69 -15.88 16.17
CA LEU A 820 -53.83 -14.43 16.17
C LEU A 820 -53.48 -13.83 14.81
N LEU A 821 -52.41 -14.34 14.17
CA LEU A 821 -52.02 -13.87 12.84
C LEU A 821 -53.09 -14.22 11.78
N ASN A 822 -53.78 -15.35 11.90
CA ASN A 822 -54.87 -15.72 10.98
C ASN A 822 -56.14 -14.85 11.11
N LYS A 823 -56.31 -14.13 12.23
CA LYS A 823 -57.41 -13.17 12.47
C LYS A 823 -56.98 -11.71 12.30
N ALA A 824 -55.70 -11.46 12.04
CA ALA A 824 -55.11 -10.13 11.96
C ALA A 824 -55.26 -9.55 10.55
N ALA A 825 -55.46 -8.23 10.47
CA ALA A 825 -55.43 -7.52 9.19
C ALA A 825 -53.98 -7.19 8.82
N GLU A 826 -53.55 -7.58 7.62
CA GLU A 826 -52.24 -7.20 7.08
C GLU A 826 -52.21 -5.69 6.78
N ILE A 827 -51.19 -5.01 7.30
CA ILE A 827 -50.99 -3.56 7.09
C ILE A 827 -50.05 -3.31 5.91
N GLY A 828 -49.03 -4.17 5.74
CA GLY A 828 -48.11 -4.08 4.62
C GLY A 828 -46.90 -5.01 4.74
N GLU A 829 -46.27 -5.28 3.60
CA GLU A 829 -45.08 -6.11 3.45
C GLU A 829 -43.82 -5.25 3.30
N GLY A 830 -42.82 -5.47 4.16
CA GLY A 830 -41.54 -4.76 4.13
C GLY A 830 -40.36 -5.68 3.87
N VAL A 831 -39.18 -5.09 3.62
CA VAL A 831 -37.91 -5.80 3.31
C VAL A 831 -37.50 -6.80 4.41
N PHE A 832 -37.90 -6.53 5.66
CA PHE A 832 -37.60 -7.37 6.81
C PHE A 832 -38.77 -8.29 7.23
N GLY A 833 -39.89 -8.26 6.51
CA GLY A 833 -41.06 -9.08 6.76
C GLY A 833 -42.38 -8.31 6.82
N THR A 834 -43.48 -9.01 7.08
CA THR A 834 -44.86 -8.52 7.00
C THR A 834 -45.36 -7.99 8.34
N VAL A 835 -46.12 -6.88 8.33
CA VAL A 835 -46.67 -6.23 9.52
C VAL A 835 -48.19 -6.43 9.59
N TYR A 836 -48.67 -6.86 10.76
CA TYR A 836 -50.07 -7.18 11.03
C TYR A 836 -50.64 -6.28 12.13
N LYS A 837 -51.89 -5.85 11.98
CA LYS A 837 -52.67 -5.16 13.01
C LYS A 837 -53.36 -6.18 13.90
N VAL A 838 -53.12 -6.11 15.21
CA VAL A 838 -53.68 -7.06 16.17
C VAL A 838 -54.31 -6.33 17.34
N SER A 839 -55.53 -6.71 17.70
CA SER A 839 -56.20 -6.25 18.93
C SER A 839 -55.95 -7.25 20.05
N LEU A 840 -55.28 -6.82 21.12
CA LEU A 840 -54.89 -7.66 22.25
C LEU A 840 -55.85 -7.50 23.43
N GLY A 841 -56.53 -8.59 23.82
CA GLY A 841 -57.38 -8.67 25.02
C GLY A 841 -58.76 -7.97 24.94
N ASN A 842 -59.56 -8.14 25.99
CA ASN A 842 -60.92 -7.56 26.12
C ASN A 842 -60.95 -6.03 26.29
N GLN A 843 -59.78 -5.38 26.41
CA GLN A 843 -59.63 -3.92 26.58
C GLN A 843 -59.33 -3.17 25.27
N GLY A 844 -59.25 -3.86 24.13
CA GLY A 844 -59.16 -3.21 22.82
C GLY A 844 -57.81 -2.55 22.47
N ALA A 845 -56.73 -2.88 23.19
CA ALA A 845 -55.39 -2.34 22.89
C ALA A 845 -54.90 -2.84 21.51
N VAL A 846 -54.59 -1.91 20.61
CA VAL A 846 -54.13 -2.23 19.25
C VAL A 846 -52.60 -2.21 19.20
N VAL A 847 -52.01 -3.31 18.76
CA VAL A 847 -50.56 -3.48 18.57
C VAL A 847 -50.24 -3.83 17.13
N SER A 848 -49.03 -3.51 16.68
CA SER A 848 -48.49 -3.99 15.41
C SER A 848 -47.54 -5.16 15.67
N ILE A 849 -47.77 -6.27 14.99
CA ILE A 849 -46.90 -7.44 15.03
C ILE A 849 -46.18 -7.58 13.70
N LYS A 850 -44.85 -7.56 13.72
CA LYS A 850 -44.02 -7.78 12.53
C LYS A 850 -43.48 -9.21 12.51
N LYS A 851 -43.84 -9.97 11.49
CA LYS A 851 -43.33 -11.33 11.24
C LYS A 851 -42.08 -11.23 10.38
N LEU A 852 -40.93 -11.62 10.94
CA LEU A 852 -39.63 -11.51 10.26
C LEU A 852 -39.41 -12.65 9.26
N VAL A 853 -38.66 -12.38 8.18
CA VAL A 853 -38.25 -13.39 7.20
C VAL A 853 -37.08 -14.21 7.76
N THR A 854 -37.34 -15.47 8.14
CA THR A 854 -36.45 -16.34 8.93
C THR A 854 -35.16 -16.79 8.23
N SER A 855 -35.03 -16.61 6.91
CA SER A 855 -33.98 -17.26 6.11
C SER A 855 -32.53 -16.79 6.40
N ASN A 856 -32.29 -15.69 7.14
CA ASN A 856 -30.96 -15.11 7.40
C ASN A 856 -30.85 -14.37 8.75
N ILE A 857 -31.73 -14.66 9.71
CA ILE A 857 -31.76 -14.00 11.04
C ILE A 857 -31.10 -14.91 12.07
N ILE A 858 -30.57 -14.32 13.16
CA ILE A 858 -29.89 -15.03 14.25
C ILE A 858 -30.61 -16.34 14.61
N GLU A 859 -29.91 -17.46 14.38
CA GLU A 859 -30.43 -18.82 14.57
C GLU A 859 -30.50 -19.21 16.05
N TYR A 860 -29.76 -18.51 16.92
CA TYR A 860 -29.70 -18.78 18.35
C TYR A 860 -30.69 -17.89 19.15
N PRO A 861 -31.59 -18.48 19.96
CA PRO A 861 -32.61 -17.72 20.71
C PRO A 861 -32.01 -16.69 21.69
N GLU A 862 -30.85 -17.01 22.28
CA GLU A 862 -30.17 -16.17 23.27
C GLU A 862 -29.62 -14.88 22.65
N ASP A 863 -29.02 -14.98 21.47
CA ASP A 863 -28.44 -13.83 20.77
C ASP A 863 -29.55 -12.95 20.18
N PHE A 864 -30.63 -13.55 19.65
CA PHE A 864 -31.82 -12.81 19.22
C PHE A 864 -32.46 -12.05 20.39
N SER A 865 -32.67 -12.73 21.51
CA SER A 865 -33.19 -12.14 22.75
C SER A 865 -32.32 -10.97 23.24
N ARG A 866 -31.00 -11.09 23.19
CA ARG A 866 -30.05 -10.03 23.58
C ARG A 866 -30.21 -8.79 22.71
N GLU A 867 -30.19 -8.95 21.39
CA GLU A 867 -30.26 -7.84 20.44
C GLU A 867 -31.61 -7.12 20.50
N VAL A 868 -32.73 -7.87 20.54
CA VAL A 868 -34.07 -7.28 20.63
C VAL A 868 -34.29 -6.53 21.95
N ARG A 869 -33.72 -7.02 23.07
CA ARG A 869 -33.75 -6.29 24.35
C ARG A 869 -32.95 -4.98 24.32
N VAL A 870 -31.89 -4.89 23.51
CA VAL A 870 -31.17 -3.63 23.29
C VAL A 870 -32.06 -2.65 22.52
N LEU A 871 -32.76 -3.12 21.48
CA LEU A 871 -33.72 -2.28 20.73
C LEU A 871 -34.89 -1.83 21.60
N GLY A 872 -35.42 -2.68 22.49
CA GLY A 872 -36.49 -2.34 23.44
C GLY A 872 -36.12 -1.26 24.46
N LYS A 873 -34.83 -0.97 24.66
CA LYS A 873 -34.35 0.13 25.51
C LYS A 873 -34.37 1.50 24.80
N ALA A 874 -34.45 1.53 23.47
CA ALA A 874 -34.48 2.77 22.69
C ALA A 874 -35.89 3.38 22.67
N ARG A 875 -36.30 3.98 23.80
CA ARG A 875 -37.61 4.66 23.95
C ARG A 875 -37.45 6.17 23.73
N HIS A 876 -38.13 6.72 22.74
CA HIS A 876 -38.15 8.15 22.45
C HIS A 876 -39.50 8.55 21.81
N PRO A 877 -40.03 9.77 22.03
CA PRO A 877 -41.31 10.20 21.47
C PRO A 877 -41.42 10.07 19.95
N ASN A 878 -40.29 10.19 19.23
CA ASN A 878 -40.20 10.05 17.77
C ASN A 878 -39.70 8.67 17.29
N LEU A 879 -39.72 7.64 18.13
CA LEU A 879 -39.40 6.26 17.76
C LEU A 879 -40.60 5.36 18.10
N ILE A 880 -40.86 4.34 17.27
CA ILE A 880 -41.85 3.30 17.59
C ILE A 880 -41.34 2.48 18.78
N SER A 881 -42.13 2.43 19.85
CA SER A 881 -41.79 1.64 21.03
C SER A 881 -41.97 0.14 20.78
N LEU A 882 -40.89 -0.63 20.94
CA LEU A 882 -40.92 -2.08 20.91
C LEU A 882 -41.36 -2.62 22.28
N THR A 883 -42.45 -3.38 22.29
CA THR A 883 -43.13 -3.86 23.51
C THR A 883 -42.84 -5.32 23.82
N GLY A 884 -42.40 -6.11 22.85
CA GLY A 884 -42.02 -7.50 23.08
C GLY A 884 -41.58 -8.25 21.83
N TYR A 885 -41.31 -9.55 21.99
CA TYR A 885 -40.92 -10.46 20.92
C TYR A 885 -41.39 -11.89 21.16
N TYR A 886 -41.47 -12.63 20.07
CA TYR A 886 -41.74 -14.07 20.05
C TYR A 886 -40.67 -14.75 19.19
N TRP A 887 -40.15 -15.88 19.65
CA TRP A 887 -39.12 -16.61 18.93
C TRP A 887 -39.39 -18.12 18.94
N THR A 888 -39.33 -18.70 17.75
CA THR A 888 -39.23 -20.13 17.46
C THR A 888 -38.31 -20.30 16.25
N PRO A 889 -37.75 -21.49 15.99
CA PRO A 889 -36.94 -21.75 14.81
C PRO A 889 -37.68 -21.48 13.48
N GLN A 890 -39.01 -21.58 13.48
CA GLN A 890 -39.84 -21.41 12.27
C GLN A 890 -40.50 -20.03 12.18
N MET A 891 -40.67 -19.31 13.30
CA MET A 891 -41.38 -18.04 13.37
C MET A 891 -40.74 -17.09 14.38
N GLN A 892 -40.44 -15.88 13.91
CA GLN A 892 -39.85 -14.80 14.71
C GLN A 892 -40.73 -13.56 14.57
N LEU A 893 -41.27 -13.05 15.69
CA LEU A 893 -42.18 -11.90 15.71
C LEU A 893 -41.63 -10.79 16.60
N LEU A 894 -41.83 -9.54 16.18
CA LEU A 894 -41.61 -8.34 16.97
C LEU A 894 -42.95 -7.66 17.24
N VAL A 895 -43.20 -7.26 18.48
CA VAL A 895 -44.44 -6.59 18.89
C VAL A 895 -44.12 -5.15 19.24
N SER A 896 -44.79 -4.21 18.59
CA SER A 896 -44.62 -2.77 18.80
C SER A 896 -45.95 -2.05 18.91
N GLU A 897 -45.91 -0.80 19.37
CA GLU A 897 -47.09 0.08 19.37
C GLU A 897 -47.61 0.33 17.94
N TYR A 898 -48.93 0.49 17.81
CA TYR A 898 -49.58 0.77 16.54
C TYR A 898 -49.70 2.28 16.29
N ALA A 899 -49.32 2.73 15.10
CA ALA A 899 -49.47 4.12 14.67
C ALA A 899 -50.75 4.29 13.84
N ALA A 900 -51.71 5.05 14.38
CA ALA A 900 -53.07 5.14 13.83
C ALA A 900 -53.16 5.81 12.44
N ASN A 901 -52.29 6.78 12.16
CA ASN A 901 -52.32 7.55 10.90
C ASN A 901 -51.44 6.97 9.78
N GLY A 902 -50.91 5.74 9.96
CA GLY A 902 -50.17 5.03 8.92
C GLY A 902 -48.80 5.64 8.59
N SER A 903 -48.30 5.37 7.38
CA SER A 903 -46.98 5.84 6.93
C SER A 903 -47.05 7.21 6.25
N LEU A 904 -45.95 7.95 6.32
CA LEU A 904 -45.78 9.24 5.65
C LEU A 904 -45.90 9.11 4.13
N GLN A 905 -45.44 7.98 3.56
CA GLN A 905 -45.59 7.68 2.13
C GLN A 905 -47.07 7.70 1.71
N ALA A 906 -47.94 7.04 2.48
CA ALA A 906 -49.35 6.95 2.14
C ALA A 906 -50.03 8.33 2.16
N LYS A 907 -49.61 9.20 3.09
CA LYS A 907 -50.15 10.55 3.23
C LYS A 907 -49.64 11.54 2.17
N LEU A 908 -48.42 11.33 1.66
CA LEU A 908 -47.78 12.18 0.67
C LEU A 908 -48.13 11.78 -0.77
N HIS A 909 -48.10 10.48 -1.09
CA HIS A 909 -48.20 9.98 -2.47
C HIS A 909 -49.44 9.13 -2.79
N GLU A 910 -50.07 8.48 -1.81
CA GLU A 910 -51.19 7.54 -2.02
C GLU A 910 -52.51 8.13 -1.50
N ARG A 911 -52.74 9.41 -1.82
CA ARG A 911 -53.84 10.22 -1.28
C ARG A 911 -55.20 9.78 -1.81
N ILE A 912 -56.16 9.58 -0.91
CA ILE A 912 -57.59 9.53 -1.24
C ILE A 912 -58.08 10.99 -1.38
N PRO A 913 -58.79 11.37 -2.47
CA PRO A 913 -59.15 12.76 -2.77
C PRO A 913 -59.91 13.52 -1.66
N SER A 914 -60.53 12.80 -0.73
CA SER A 914 -61.35 13.34 0.37
C SER A 914 -60.56 13.84 1.59
N THR A 915 -59.23 13.65 1.67
CA THR A 915 -58.42 14.09 2.82
C THR A 915 -57.57 15.33 2.51
N PRO A 916 -57.47 16.33 3.41
CA PRO A 916 -56.69 17.55 3.18
C PRO A 916 -55.18 17.27 3.12
N PRO A 917 -54.41 18.06 2.34
CA PRO A 917 -52.96 17.88 2.22
C PRO A 917 -52.25 18.28 3.52
N LEU A 918 -51.02 17.78 3.72
CA LEU A 918 -50.20 18.16 4.86
C LEU A 918 -49.75 19.62 4.73
N SER A 919 -50.17 20.47 5.66
CA SER A 919 -49.72 21.86 5.78
C SER A 919 -48.23 21.96 6.12
N TRP A 920 -47.61 23.10 5.80
CA TRP A 920 -46.19 23.35 6.08
C TRP A 920 -45.80 23.16 7.55
N PRO A 921 -46.55 23.66 8.56
CA PRO A 921 -46.22 23.43 9.97
C PRO A 921 -46.16 21.96 10.35
N ASN A 922 -47.03 21.13 9.75
CA ASN A 922 -47.04 19.68 9.97
C ASN A 922 -45.83 19.03 9.30
N ARG A 923 -45.48 19.42 8.06
CA ARG A 923 -44.27 18.92 7.36
C ARG A 923 -42.99 19.29 8.12
N PHE A 924 -42.89 20.53 8.61
CA PHE A 924 -41.76 20.99 9.41
C PHE A 924 -41.65 20.23 10.74
N ASN A 925 -42.78 19.97 11.41
CA ASN A 925 -42.82 19.15 12.62
C ASN A 925 -42.35 17.70 12.34
N ILE A 926 -42.71 17.14 11.19
CA ILE A 926 -42.27 15.81 10.75
C ILE A 926 -40.74 15.78 10.50
N ILE A 927 -40.19 16.80 9.85
CA ILE A 927 -38.74 16.93 9.62
C ILE A 927 -37.99 17.04 10.96
N LEU A 928 -38.43 17.93 11.84
CA LEU A 928 -37.80 18.15 13.15
C LEU A 928 -37.92 16.93 14.08
N GLY A 929 -39.08 16.27 14.11
CA GLY A 929 -39.29 15.08 14.93
C GLY A 929 -38.48 13.88 14.44
N THR A 930 -38.38 13.68 13.12
CA THR A 930 -37.51 12.65 12.53
C THR A 930 -36.03 12.92 12.86
N ALA A 931 -35.58 14.17 12.78
CA ALA A 931 -34.21 14.54 13.13
C ALA A 931 -33.88 14.23 14.60
N LYS A 932 -34.79 14.54 15.54
CA LYS A 932 -34.65 14.22 16.97
C LYS A 932 -34.59 12.72 17.22
N GLY A 933 -35.42 11.94 16.55
CA GLY A 933 -35.41 10.48 16.63
C GLY A 933 -34.07 9.87 16.18
N LEU A 934 -33.53 10.32 15.05
CA LEU A 934 -32.23 9.86 14.55
C LEU A 934 -31.06 10.30 15.44
N ALA A 935 -31.07 11.54 15.93
CA ALA A 935 -30.06 12.01 16.87
C ALA A 935 -30.01 11.16 18.16
N HIS A 936 -31.19 10.72 18.65
CA HIS A 936 -31.26 9.80 19.78
C HIS A 936 -30.64 8.44 19.46
N LEU A 937 -30.94 7.84 18.30
CA LEU A 937 -30.36 6.55 17.87
C LEU A 937 -28.83 6.61 17.72
N HIS A 938 -28.31 7.72 17.17
CA HIS A 938 -26.87 7.93 17.02
C HIS A 938 -26.15 8.24 18.33
N SER A 939 -26.88 8.59 19.40
CA SER A 939 -26.31 8.86 20.74
C SER A 939 -25.98 7.59 21.55
N PHE A 940 -26.51 6.42 21.16
CA PHE A 940 -26.21 5.15 21.83
C PHE A 940 -24.73 4.76 21.66
N ARG A 941 -24.21 3.95 22.58
CA ARG A 941 -22.85 3.39 22.50
C ARG A 941 -22.89 1.86 22.59
N PRO A 942 -22.63 1.12 21.49
CA PRO A 942 -22.38 1.61 20.12
C PRO A 942 -23.63 2.26 19.47
N PRO A 943 -23.45 3.18 18.49
CA PRO A 943 -24.56 3.89 17.85
C PRO A 943 -25.47 2.92 17.08
N ILE A 944 -26.78 3.16 17.13
CA ILE A 944 -27.77 2.39 16.37
C ILE A 944 -27.98 3.09 15.03
N ILE A 945 -27.50 2.47 13.95
CA ILE A 945 -27.61 3.01 12.58
C ILE A 945 -28.87 2.40 11.91
N HIS A 946 -29.64 3.22 11.21
CA HIS A 946 -30.93 2.83 10.66
C HIS A 946 -30.82 2.15 9.28
N TYR A 947 -29.94 2.62 8.39
CA TYR A 947 -29.68 2.11 7.02
C TYR A 947 -30.82 2.26 6.00
N ASN A 948 -32.07 2.46 6.44
CA ASN A 948 -33.25 2.48 5.55
C ASN A 948 -34.19 3.66 5.84
N ILE A 949 -33.67 4.89 5.87
CA ILE A 949 -34.51 6.08 6.07
C ILE A 949 -35.29 6.39 4.79
N LYS A 950 -36.61 6.32 4.86
CA LYS A 950 -37.56 6.61 3.78
C LYS A 950 -38.97 6.87 4.33
N PRO A 951 -39.90 7.49 3.59
CA PRO A 951 -41.24 7.83 4.07
C PRO A 951 -42.09 6.64 4.50
N SER A 952 -41.89 5.45 3.90
CA SER A 952 -42.63 4.25 4.32
C SER A 952 -42.34 3.83 5.76
N ASN A 953 -41.16 4.21 6.28
CA ASN A 953 -40.68 3.82 7.59
C ASN A 953 -40.90 4.91 8.64
N ILE A 954 -41.47 6.06 8.26
CA ILE A 954 -41.87 7.14 9.17
C ILE A 954 -43.37 7.04 9.33
N LEU A 955 -43.81 6.64 10.52
CA LEU A 955 -45.22 6.48 10.86
C LEU A 955 -45.73 7.72 11.59
N LEU A 956 -47.03 7.97 11.51
CA LEU A 956 -47.68 9.10 12.15
C LEU A 956 -48.59 8.63 13.29
N ASP A 957 -48.42 9.22 14.47
CA ASP A 957 -49.33 9.00 15.60
C ASP A 957 -50.66 9.74 15.41
N GLU A 958 -51.58 9.62 16.37
CA GLU A 958 -52.91 10.26 16.34
C GLU A 958 -52.84 11.79 16.18
N ASN A 959 -51.74 12.41 16.62
CA ASN A 959 -51.50 13.86 16.57
C ASN A 959 -50.59 14.29 15.41
N LEU A 960 -50.35 13.41 14.42
CA LEU A 960 -49.45 13.63 13.28
C LEU A 960 -47.97 13.86 13.66
N ASN A 961 -47.53 13.39 14.84
CA ASN A 961 -46.10 13.39 15.16
C ASN A 961 -45.39 12.21 14.48
N PRO A 962 -44.16 12.41 13.99
CA PRO A 962 -43.41 11.35 13.32
C PRO A 962 -42.84 10.36 14.34
N LYS A 963 -42.98 9.07 14.03
CA LYS A 963 -42.36 7.94 14.73
C LYS A 963 -41.57 7.08 13.75
N ILE A 964 -40.26 6.99 13.95
CA ILE A 964 -39.39 6.15 13.12
C ILE A 964 -39.60 4.68 13.49
N SER A 965 -39.88 3.87 12.48
CA SER A 965 -40.05 2.42 12.57
C SER A 965 -38.86 1.69 11.96
N ASP A 966 -38.73 0.38 12.16
CA ASP A 966 -37.69 -0.47 11.53
C ASP A 966 -36.22 -0.12 11.85
N PHE A 967 -35.97 0.58 12.96
CA PHE A 967 -34.61 0.89 13.41
C PHE A 967 -33.87 -0.34 13.96
N GLY A 968 -32.59 -0.47 13.64
CA GLY A 968 -31.69 -1.47 14.24
C GLY A 968 -31.92 -2.93 13.80
N LEU A 969 -32.85 -3.19 12.88
CA LEU A 969 -33.13 -4.55 12.37
C LEU A 969 -31.94 -5.19 11.63
N ALA A 970 -31.02 -4.37 11.09
CA ALA A 970 -29.78 -4.86 10.49
C ALA A 970 -28.88 -5.63 11.47
N ARG A 971 -29.01 -5.38 12.79
CA ARG A 971 -28.24 -6.08 13.84
C ARG A 971 -28.71 -7.53 14.05
N LEU A 972 -29.89 -7.89 13.57
CA LEU A 972 -30.48 -9.22 13.73
C LEU A 972 -30.03 -10.22 12.63
N LEU A 973 -29.16 -9.82 11.70
CA LEU A 973 -28.72 -10.65 10.57
C LEU A 973 -27.48 -11.50 10.95
N THR A 974 -27.47 -12.80 10.62
CA THR A 974 -26.40 -13.76 11.00
C THR A 974 -25.07 -13.54 10.28
N LYS A 975 -25.08 -12.90 9.11
CA LYS A 975 -23.89 -12.55 8.34
C LYS A 975 -23.89 -11.05 8.09
N PRO A 976 -22.89 -10.29 8.57
CA PRO A 976 -22.71 -8.89 8.21
C PRO A 976 -22.11 -8.77 6.79
N ASP A 977 -22.58 -9.58 5.84
CA ASP A 977 -22.21 -9.41 4.44
C ASP A 977 -22.91 -8.16 3.93
N LYS A 978 -22.13 -7.07 3.82
CA LYS A 978 -22.55 -5.80 3.23
C LYS A 978 -23.26 -5.99 1.88
N HIS A 979 -22.96 -7.07 1.16
CA HIS A 979 -23.62 -7.48 -0.08
C HIS A 979 -25.11 -7.87 0.07
N VAL A 980 -25.53 -8.49 1.18
CA VAL A 980 -26.94 -8.85 1.43
C VAL A 980 -27.77 -7.63 1.85
N ILE A 981 -27.15 -6.71 2.59
CA ILE A 981 -27.70 -5.39 2.91
C ILE A 981 -28.01 -4.64 1.60
N ILE A 982 -27.02 -4.52 0.70
CA ILE A 982 -27.18 -3.80 -0.57
C ILE A 982 -28.19 -4.47 -1.51
N SER A 983 -28.22 -5.81 -1.61
CA SER A 983 -29.18 -6.51 -2.49
C SER A 983 -30.64 -6.40 -1.99
N ARG A 984 -30.87 -6.36 -0.68
CA ARG A 984 -32.21 -6.21 -0.10
C ARG A 984 -32.71 -4.76 -0.07
N PHE A 985 -31.81 -3.77 -0.07
CA PHE A 985 -32.16 -2.34 -0.13
C PHE A 985 -32.26 -1.77 -1.54
N GLN A 986 -32.19 -2.60 -2.60
CA GLN A 986 -32.52 -2.21 -3.99
C GLN A 986 -33.93 -1.61 -4.16
N SER A 987 -34.82 -1.74 -3.17
CA SER A 987 -36.15 -1.14 -3.14
C SER A 987 -36.18 0.36 -2.73
N ALA A 988 -35.04 0.97 -2.38
CA ALA A 988 -34.93 2.37 -1.92
C ALA A 988 -34.16 3.25 -2.92
N LEU A 989 -34.53 3.20 -4.20
CA LEU A 989 -33.97 4.04 -5.27
C LEU A 989 -34.01 5.53 -4.88
N GLY A 990 -32.83 6.16 -4.78
CA GLY A 990 -32.66 7.58 -4.45
C GLY A 990 -32.27 7.90 -2.99
N TYR A 991 -32.51 7.00 -2.03
CA TYR A 991 -32.21 7.22 -0.60
C TYR A 991 -30.86 6.70 -0.13
N VAL A 992 -30.23 5.83 -0.94
CA VAL A 992 -28.98 5.17 -0.59
C VAL A 992 -27.81 6.13 -0.80
N ALA A 993 -27.01 6.32 0.24
CA ALA A 993 -25.84 7.18 0.17
C ALA A 993 -24.79 6.64 -0.84
N PRO A 994 -24.10 7.50 -1.60
CA PRO A 994 -23.12 7.11 -2.61
C PRO A 994 -22.03 6.18 -2.07
N GLU A 995 -21.56 6.43 -0.85
CA GLU A 995 -20.55 5.59 -0.20
C GLU A 995 -21.05 4.20 0.19
N VAL A 996 -22.36 4.04 0.38
CA VAL A 996 -23.01 2.75 0.65
C VAL A 996 -23.24 2.00 -0.67
N ALA A 997 -23.56 2.71 -1.75
CA ALA A 997 -23.75 2.14 -3.09
C ALA A 997 -22.43 1.64 -3.72
N CYS A 998 -21.32 2.38 -3.54
CA CYS A 998 -20.03 2.13 -4.19
C CYS A 998 -19.07 1.21 -3.40
N GLN A 999 -19.49 0.64 -2.26
CA GLN A 999 -18.72 -0.31 -1.42
C GLN A 999 -17.33 0.17 -0.93
N SER A 1000 -17.00 1.46 -1.05
CA SER A 1000 -15.63 1.98 -0.96
C SER A 1000 -15.22 2.58 0.40
N LEU A 1001 -16.12 2.67 1.38
CA LEU A 1001 -15.86 3.36 2.67
C LEU A 1001 -16.41 2.62 3.90
N ARG A 1002 -15.86 2.96 5.07
CA ARG A 1002 -16.32 2.51 6.39
C ARG A 1002 -17.71 3.13 6.66
N VAL A 1003 -18.77 2.35 6.48
CA VAL A 1003 -20.15 2.81 6.71
C VAL A 1003 -20.32 3.25 8.17
N ASN A 1004 -20.82 4.47 8.35
CA ASN A 1004 -21.02 5.12 9.64
C ASN A 1004 -22.38 5.83 9.67
N GLU A 1005 -22.70 6.53 10.75
CA GLU A 1005 -23.98 7.24 10.94
C GLU A 1005 -24.28 8.31 9.87
N LYS A 1006 -23.30 8.70 9.05
CA LYS A 1006 -23.46 9.68 7.96
C LYS A 1006 -24.32 9.17 6.79
N CYS A 1007 -24.52 7.85 6.66
CA CYS A 1007 -25.41 7.30 5.65
C CYS A 1007 -26.90 7.61 5.95
N ASP A 1008 -27.30 7.59 7.23
CA ASP A 1008 -28.67 7.96 7.64
C ASP A 1008 -28.93 9.45 7.37
N ILE A 1009 -27.91 10.30 7.53
CA ILE A 1009 -27.98 11.75 7.28
C ILE A 1009 -28.24 12.03 5.79
N TYR A 1010 -27.63 11.25 4.88
CA TYR A 1010 -27.91 11.35 3.45
C TYR A 1010 -29.36 11.00 3.13
N GLY A 1011 -29.84 9.85 3.62
CA GLY A 1011 -31.24 9.43 3.44
C GLY A 1011 -32.24 10.43 4.04
N PHE A 1012 -31.90 11.04 5.18
CA PHE A 1012 -32.69 12.12 5.78
C PHE A 1012 -32.71 13.40 4.92
N GLY A 1013 -31.60 13.75 4.27
CA GLY A 1013 -31.56 14.88 3.32
C GLY A 1013 -32.51 14.68 2.13
N ILE A 1014 -32.53 13.48 1.55
CA ILE A 1014 -33.45 13.14 0.45
C ILE A 1014 -34.91 13.18 0.90
N LEU A 1015 -35.21 12.70 2.11
CA LEU A 1015 -36.54 12.79 2.72
C LEU A 1015 -37.01 14.25 2.87
N ILE A 1016 -36.14 15.18 3.25
CA ILE A 1016 -36.49 16.61 3.33
C ILE A 1016 -36.86 17.12 1.94
N LEU A 1017 -36.05 16.82 0.91
CA LEU A 1017 -36.32 17.27 -0.46
C LEU A 1017 -37.68 16.77 -0.95
N GLU A 1018 -38.02 15.50 -0.71
CA GLU A 1018 -39.33 14.96 -1.06
C GLU A 1018 -40.48 15.60 -0.27
N LEU A 1019 -40.31 15.87 1.03
CA LEU A 1019 -41.34 16.53 1.83
C LEU A 1019 -41.61 17.96 1.41
N VAL A 1020 -40.59 18.71 0.96
CA VAL A 1020 -40.77 20.11 0.52
C VAL A 1020 -41.35 20.17 -0.90
N THR A 1021 -40.91 19.28 -1.80
CA THR A 1021 -41.30 19.30 -3.22
C THR A 1021 -42.54 18.47 -3.53
N GLY A 1022 -42.92 17.52 -2.67
CA GLY A 1022 -44.01 16.58 -2.91
C GLY A 1022 -43.72 15.54 -4.02
N ARG A 1023 -42.49 15.49 -4.54
CA ARG A 1023 -42.08 14.65 -5.68
C ARG A 1023 -41.23 13.46 -5.23
N ARG A 1024 -41.30 12.36 -5.96
CA ARG A 1024 -40.48 11.19 -5.64
C ARG A 1024 -39.00 11.46 -5.97
N PRO A 1025 -38.03 10.88 -5.23
CA PRO A 1025 -36.61 11.15 -5.43
C PRO A 1025 -36.06 10.75 -6.81
N VAL A 1026 -36.70 9.77 -7.45
CA VAL A 1026 -36.35 9.27 -8.78
C VAL A 1026 -37.64 9.16 -9.59
N GLU A 1027 -37.72 9.90 -10.69
CA GLU A 1027 -38.81 9.82 -11.67
C GLU A 1027 -38.26 9.33 -13.02
N TYR A 1028 -38.87 8.28 -13.57
CA TYR A 1028 -38.52 7.73 -14.87
C TYR A 1028 -39.35 8.41 -15.95
N GLY A 1029 -38.74 9.30 -16.72
CA GLY A 1029 -39.33 9.83 -17.96
C GLY A 1029 -39.23 8.84 -19.10
N GLN A 1030 -39.92 9.11 -20.22
CA GLN A 1030 -39.87 8.27 -21.42
C GLN A 1030 -38.47 8.15 -22.05
N VAL A 1031 -37.54 9.08 -21.72
CA VAL A 1031 -36.19 9.13 -22.29
C VAL A 1031 -35.08 9.33 -21.23
N ASN A 1032 -35.37 9.90 -20.05
CA ASN A 1032 -34.37 10.24 -19.03
C ASN A 1032 -34.81 9.87 -17.61
N VAL A 1033 -33.84 9.52 -16.75
CA VAL A 1033 -34.03 9.37 -15.30
C VAL A 1033 -33.73 10.71 -14.63
N VAL A 1034 -34.66 11.20 -13.83
CA VAL A 1034 -34.54 12.49 -13.14
C VAL A 1034 -34.26 12.25 -11.67
N ILE A 1035 -33.15 12.81 -11.16
CA ILE A 1035 -32.76 12.74 -9.75
C ILE A 1035 -33.12 14.07 -9.07
N LEU A 1036 -33.95 13.99 -8.03
CA LEU A 1036 -34.52 15.16 -7.36
C LEU A 1036 -33.48 16.10 -6.74
N SER A 1037 -32.42 15.56 -6.13
CA SER A 1037 -31.38 16.37 -5.48
C SER A 1037 -30.55 17.20 -6.47
N GLU A 1038 -30.28 16.67 -7.66
CA GLU A 1038 -29.56 17.40 -8.71
C GLU A 1038 -30.41 18.54 -9.27
N GLN A 1039 -31.71 18.31 -9.51
CA GLN A 1039 -32.63 19.34 -9.98
C GLN A 1039 -32.79 20.49 -8.97
N VAL A 1040 -32.97 20.18 -7.69
CA VAL A 1040 -33.09 21.20 -6.65
C VAL A 1040 -31.79 22.00 -6.51
N SER A 1041 -30.63 21.37 -6.65
CA SER A 1041 -29.33 22.07 -6.64
C SER A 1041 -29.23 23.08 -7.79
N THR A 1042 -29.57 22.67 -9.02
CA THR A 1042 -29.53 23.55 -10.20
C THR A 1042 -30.51 24.72 -10.08
N LEU A 1043 -31.72 24.47 -9.57
CA LEU A 1043 -32.73 25.52 -9.40
C LEU A 1043 -32.39 26.49 -8.26
N LEU A 1044 -31.69 26.04 -7.22
CA LEU A 1044 -31.18 26.90 -6.15
C LEU A 1044 -30.08 27.84 -6.67
N GLU A 1045 -29.19 27.34 -7.54
CA GLU A 1045 -28.15 28.16 -8.20
C GLU A 1045 -28.73 29.22 -9.14
N GLN A 1046 -29.87 28.90 -9.78
CA GLN A 1046 -30.59 29.82 -10.68
C GLN A 1046 -31.51 30.81 -9.93
N GLY A 1047 -31.72 30.62 -8.63
CA GLY A 1047 -32.57 31.49 -7.79
C GLY A 1047 -34.08 31.22 -7.88
N ASN A 1048 -34.53 30.22 -8.64
CA ASN A 1048 -35.94 29.92 -8.89
C ASN A 1048 -36.45 28.70 -8.10
N VAL A 1049 -35.83 28.35 -6.98
CA VAL A 1049 -36.14 27.10 -6.23
C VAL A 1049 -37.55 27.10 -5.61
N LEU A 1050 -38.13 28.29 -5.39
CA LEU A 1050 -39.45 28.44 -4.76
C LEU A 1050 -40.60 28.01 -5.69
N ASP A 1051 -40.41 28.11 -7.01
CA ASP A 1051 -41.38 27.62 -8.02
C ASP A 1051 -41.49 26.09 -8.06
N PHE A 1052 -40.55 25.40 -7.38
CA PHE A 1052 -40.45 23.94 -7.35
C PHE A 1052 -40.98 23.33 -6.04
N VAL A 1053 -41.52 24.16 -5.13
CA VAL A 1053 -42.21 23.73 -3.91
C VAL A 1053 -43.54 23.06 -4.27
N ASP A 1054 -43.99 22.12 -3.44
CA ASP A 1054 -45.22 21.37 -3.65
C ASP A 1054 -46.43 22.31 -3.90
N PRO A 1055 -47.09 22.23 -5.08
CA PRO A 1055 -48.22 23.10 -5.42
C PRO A 1055 -49.43 22.96 -4.50
N SER A 1056 -49.49 21.90 -3.68
CA SER A 1056 -50.56 21.67 -2.70
C SER A 1056 -50.39 22.45 -1.38
N LEU A 1057 -49.28 23.20 -1.22
CA LEU A 1057 -49.04 24.10 -0.09
C LEU A 1057 -49.55 25.50 -0.44
N GLU A 1058 -50.79 25.83 -0.04
CA GLU A 1058 -51.42 27.13 -0.36
C GLU A 1058 -50.76 28.33 0.34
N GLU A 1059 -50.20 28.15 1.55
CA GLU A 1059 -49.45 29.17 2.30
C GLU A 1059 -48.18 28.56 2.92
N TYR A 1060 -47.00 29.13 2.63
CA TYR A 1060 -45.73 28.75 3.26
C TYR A 1060 -44.79 29.95 3.49
N PRO A 1061 -44.06 30.00 4.62
CA PRO A 1061 -43.07 31.03 4.89
C PRO A 1061 -41.75 30.77 4.14
N GLU A 1062 -41.44 31.60 3.15
CA GLU A 1062 -40.18 31.51 2.37
C GLU A 1062 -38.92 31.55 3.25
N ASP A 1063 -38.98 32.31 4.36
CA ASP A 1063 -37.92 32.47 5.36
C ASP A 1063 -37.57 31.18 6.11
N GLU A 1064 -38.45 30.16 6.09
CA GLU A 1064 -38.20 28.84 6.65
C GLU A 1064 -37.89 27.80 5.56
N VAL A 1065 -38.58 27.85 4.43
CA VAL A 1065 -38.45 26.86 3.34
C VAL A 1065 -37.06 26.90 2.71
N LEU A 1066 -36.52 28.10 2.43
CA LEU A 1066 -35.23 28.24 1.75
C LEU A 1066 -34.05 27.73 2.61
N PRO A 1067 -33.95 28.05 3.92
CA PRO A 1067 -32.95 27.43 4.80
C PRO A 1067 -33.09 25.91 4.93
N VAL A 1068 -34.31 25.37 4.96
CA VAL A 1068 -34.56 23.92 5.03
C VAL A 1068 -34.08 23.20 3.77
N LEU A 1069 -34.31 23.77 2.57
CA LEU A 1069 -33.80 23.22 1.31
C LEU A 1069 -32.27 23.26 1.24
N LYS A 1070 -31.64 24.35 1.73
CA LYS A 1070 -30.17 24.44 1.82
C LYS A 1070 -29.60 23.37 2.76
N LEU A 1071 -30.21 23.18 3.92
CA LEU A 1071 -29.82 22.13 4.88
C LEU A 1071 -29.94 20.73 4.25
N ALA A 1072 -31.01 20.49 3.49
CA ALA A 1072 -31.21 19.22 2.79
C ALA A 1072 -30.07 18.93 1.81
N LEU A 1073 -29.67 19.91 0.99
CA LEU A 1073 -28.55 19.75 0.04
C LEU A 1073 -27.21 19.49 0.73
N VAL A 1074 -26.95 20.15 1.86
CA VAL A 1074 -25.76 19.89 2.68
C VAL A 1074 -25.78 18.46 3.25
N CYS A 1075 -26.95 17.96 3.67
CA CYS A 1075 -27.11 16.58 4.13
C CYS A 1075 -26.92 15.57 2.98
N THR A 1076 -27.30 15.91 1.74
CA THR A 1076 -27.12 15.06 0.56
C THR A 1076 -25.75 15.22 -0.13
N SER A 1077 -24.76 15.82 0.55
CA SER A 1077 -23.41 15.94 0.01
C SER A 1077 -22.80 14.57 -0.33
N GLN A 1078 -22.11 14.48 -1.47
CA GLN A 1078 -21.42 13.27 -1.91
C GLN A 1078 -20.29 12.86 -0.95
N ILE A 1079 -19.75 13.81 -0.17
CA ILE A 1079 -18.65 13.59 0.76
C ILE A 1079 -19.21 13.43 2.19
N PRO A 1080 -19.04 12.26 2.86
CA PRO A 1080 -19.62 12.02 4.20
C PRO A 1080 -19.10 12.95 5.31
N SER A 1081 -17.83 13.39 5.22
CA SER A 1081 -17.23 14.30 6.21
C SER A 1081 -17.78 15.73 6.13
N SER A 1082 -18.34 16.12 4.99
CA SER A 1082 -18.98 17.43 4.80
C SER A 1082 -20.41 17.48 5.32
N ARG A 1083 -21.02 16.32 5.63
CA ARG A 1083 -22.38 16.26 6.18
C ARG A 1083 -22.35 16.59 7.67
N PRO A 1084 -23.33 17.35 8.21
CA PRO A 1084 -23.43 17.67 9.63
C PRO A 1084 -23.71 16.42 10.49
N SER A 1085 -23.57 16.51 11.80
CA SER A 1085 -24.11 15.49 12.73
C SER A 1085 -25.62 15.67 12.90
N MET A 1086 -26.36 14.60 13.23
CA MET A 1086 -27.82 14.75 13.47
C MET A 1086 -28.14 15.70 14.64
N ALA A 1087 -27.22 15.84 15.60
CA ALA A 1087 -27.35 16.84 16.67
C ALA A 1087 -27.25 18.28 16.14
N GLU A 1088 -26.30 18.56 15.23
CA GLU A 1088 -26.18 19.85 14.54
C GLU A 1088 -27.41 20.14 13.67
N VAL A 1089 -27.91 19.13 12.94
CA VAL A 1089 -29.13 19.26 12.12
C VAL A 1089 -30.33 19.66 12.97
N VAL A 1090 -30.50 19.06 14.16
CA VAL A 1090 -31.58 19.43 15.10
C VAL A 1090 -31.41 20.88 15.58
N GLN A 1091 -30.19 21.30 15.91
CA GLN A 1091 -29.91 22.68 16.32
C GLN A 1091 -30.26 23.69 15.21
N ILE A 1092 -29.84 23.41 13.97
CA ILE A 1092 -30.13 24.26 12.81
C ILE A 1092 -31.65 24.36 12.58
N LEU A 1093 -32.38 23.25 12.63
CA LEU A 1093 -33.85 23.25 12.48
C LEU A 1093 -34.56 23.98 13.63
N GLN A 1094 -34.03 23.92 14.86
CA GLN A 1094 -34.57 24.68 15.99
C GLN A 1094 -34.34 26.20 15.82
N LEU A 1095 -33.19 26.61 15.29
CA LEU A 1095 -32.90 28.01 14.94
C LEU A 1095 -33.76 28.52 13.78
N ILE A 1096 -34.15 27.64 12.85
CA ILE A 1096 -35.07 28.01 11.77
C ILE A 1096 -36.49 28.25 12.33
N LYS A 1097 -36.89 27.52 13.39
CA LYS A 1097 -38.21 27.67 14.04
C LYS A 1097 -38.35 28.94 14.90
N THR A 1098 -37.26 29.59 15.31
CA THR A 1098 -37.34 30.82 16.12
C THR A 1098 -37.66 32.05 15.26
N PRO A 1099 -38.57 32.93 15.71
CA PRO A 1099 -38.98 34.11 14.95
C PRO A 1099 -37.82 35.12 14.80
N VAL A 1100 -37.80 35.82 13.66
CA VAL A 1100 -36.72 36.73 13.21
C VAL A 1100 -36.25 37.76 14.26
N PRO A 1101 -37.09 38.33 15.16
CA PRO A 1101 -36.62 39.27 16.17
C PRO A 1101 -35.63 38.65 17.17
N GLU A 1102 -35.82 37.38 17.56
CA GLU A 1102 -34.98 36.68 18.54
C GLU A 1102 -33.69 36.13 17.91
N ARG A 1103 -33.64 35.96 16.58
CA ARG A 1103 -32.43 35.50 15.87
C ARG A 1103 -31.27 36.49 15.97
N LYS A 1104 -31.53 37.80 16.13
CA LYS A 1104 -30.48 38.83 16.25
C LYS A 1104 -29.83 38.92 17.63
N GLU A 1105 -30.46 38.38 18.68
CA GLU A 1105 -29.88 38.37 20.03
C GLU A 1105 -29.04 37.12 20.34
N ILE A 1106 -29.19 36.06 19.53
CA ILE A 1106 -28.48 34.78 19.73
C ILE A 1106 -27.18 34.69 18.90
N PHE A 1107 -26.99 35.57 17.91
CA PHE A 1107 -25.79 35.62 17.05
C PHE A 1107 -24.68 36.49 17.60
#